data_AF-A0A8H7XBW8-F1
#
_entry.id   AF-A0A8H7XBW8-F1
#
_cell.length_a   1.000
_cell.length_b   1.000
_cell.length_c   1.000
_cell.angle_alpha   90.00
_cell.angle_beta   90.00
_cell.angle_gamma   90.00
#
_symmetry.space_group_name_H-M   'P 1'
#
loop_
_entity.id
_entity.type
_entity.pdbx_description
1 polymer ?
#
loop_
_entity_poly.entity_id
_entity_poly.type
_entity_poly.pdbx_seq_one_letter_code
_entity_poly.pdbx_strand_id
1 'polypeptide(L)'
;MTYQNIQSFSLVLHHSITPEDKEWSYHVPTLPNSNILNSHSVIKVVTVVSNSTKQQIGLRLQSSALNRAISSDPLDQFLVVSFHDFRLRVPRPSQIEGHGDALTLPATARESADYIANMLQTGIILNGVQYNFYGHSNSQLKSKACFMFAGTKPQITRNVDDLGDFTKMKTVAKKAKRIGLLFSVAQIATSVDPARCEDIPDVETNDYIFTDGCGLISPRFAQELARRLKIGFRNFRYTPPVFQIRYRGYKGVVEVDPRMKGETVEAPEIDEEIQWWKRHLVFGRRILQVIGIGPANSGQAVFVCWDNDLVPEKLAQPAEYPGGKEQVMFKPISDQDRLEYFARSTNASLGRVKSLYLDWARLKGPMSAECQQLNRLFSMCVDGNRIKVPNTLESPPQVPADSTPFILDTLHEAAKQFVSSRQVTGPNLDGYNFDAMELLLSRDDMAVSEFELIRLTHKWCRKNDSTLEDCLHFFDLNLLAASEKVWALSQLPPSFETSSLVMNSLCQSILVEPSELQPFKLHYPGLHCECIYNSSQDRLARFLDTVARSMETFHRKFITVRVDERLTLGIYVPQKIERGQEGQVDDRVRLFAFPHSQGTETSQRLSLSTKKDYRLYCDANVFQLFQGARRNTWIHLANAASDDSPYRNAETERARRRGRQETLDVGRNFDCRASVALDKFSRGLQKHIGRVNRTGILGASMQNLDLWLRFVDTREVMPLFERDAREYILPSLSGIDWSDEPDYVVQIAKYSMMSGLRNLDKKKYTSLFTWLLDRRENAKLLQCYKYLLLHIQDRILDESTQQAALEAMIELLLSAPFLSVTFGVEELWTSSSTEICALLAKSAIDILRAHVLAAGEHQEFVLGPFNRLLSQIKTLSLTEVAGLAELISLTVRSPDLALDLLLESLDPYSDRLLRGNKPTSRHFIRNLIGIALDHISEAAEAKVPREDLLQLKLGSRDSTGFWTVDTQLRLDAPSGSLTTSDHARLTVVRTPSNSGKTKPFSMDALAVASQPGQASFRCFHPPPSYLEECSWELLNCGSFVTSKAMFDAVHALATEPDKCCRISDFFSNQIMKPPKTPFRKVL
;
A
#
# COMPACT_ATOMS: atom_id res chain seq x y z
N MET A 1 10.45 -22.13 -59.22
CA MET A 1 9.45 -22.39 -58.16
C MET A 1 8.56 -21.17 -58.05
N THR A 2 7.27 -21.33 -58.32
CA THR A 2 6.23 -20.33 -58.08
C THR A 2 6.13 -20.09 -56.56
N TYR A 3 6.51 -18.90 -56.11
CA TYR A 3 6.58 -18.50 -54.69
C TYR A 3 5.17 -18.28 -54.08
N GLN A 4 4.30 -19.29 -54.09
CA GLN A 4 2.93 -19.14 -53.57
C GLN A 4 2.81 -19.19 -52.04
N ASN A 5 3.89 -19.45 -51.28
CA ASN A 5 3.86 -19.33 -49.82
C ASN A 5 5.24 -19.04 -49.19
N ILE A 6 5.80 -17.84 -49.40
CA ILE A 6 7.11 -17.42 -48.83
C ILE A 6 7.18 -17.56 -47.30
N GLN A 7 6.05 -17.48 -46.59
CA GLN A 7 5.98 -17.61 -45.15
C GLN A 7 6.18 -19.05 -44.64
N SER A 8 6.08 -20.07 -45.50
CA SER A 8 6.36 -21.47 -45.12
C SER A 8 7.86 -21.82 -45.18
N PHE A 9 8.74 -20.87 -45.54
CA PHE A 9 10.17 -21.10 -45.60
C PHE A 9 10.76 -21.34 -44.20
N SER A 10 11.39 -22.50 -44.02
CA SER A 10 12.11 -22.88 -42.81
C SER A 10 13.28 -23.81 -43.17
N LEU A 11 14.44 -23.60 -42.55
CA LEU A 11 15.66 -24.37 -42.75
C LEU A 11 16.41 -24.53 -41.42
N VAL A 12 17.10 -25.65 -41.22
CA VAL A 12 18.04 -25.81 -40.11
C VAL A 12 19.43 -25.45 -40.59
N LEU A 13 20.07 -24.48 -39.94
CA LEU A 13 21.42 -24.00 -40.24
C LEU A 13 22.51 -24.79 -39.51
N HIS A 14 22.21 -25.24 -38.29
CA HIS A 14 23.17 -25.94 -37.43
C HIS A 14 22.44 -26.95 -36.55
N HIS A 15 22.91 -28.20 -36.48
CA HIS A 15 22.22 -29.32 -35.82
C HIS A 15 22.73 -29.65 -34.41
N SER A 16 23.82 -29.02 -33.96
CA SER A 16 24.43 -29.23 -32.64
C SER A 16 24.95 -27.91 -32.12
N ILE A 17 24.78 -27.60 -30.84
CA ILE A 17 25.29 -26.36 -30.25
C ILE A 17 26.27 -26.73 -29.15
N THR A 18 27.53 -26.30 -29.26
CA THR A 18 28.57 -26.62 -28.27
C THR A 18 29.18 -25.35 -27.68
N PRO A 19 29.72 -25.40 -26.45
CA PRO A 19 30.37 -24.25 -25.81
C PRO A 19 31.55 -23.67 -26.61
N GLU A 20 32.13 -24.45 -27.53
CA GLU A 20 33.29 -24.09 -28.35
C GLU A 20 32.92 -23.33 -29.64
N ASP A 21 31.63 -23.15 -29.95
CA ASP A 21 31.20 -22.36 -31.12
C ASP A 21 31.75 -20.92 -31.03
N LYS A 22 32.49 -20.49 -32.05
CA LYS A 22 33.09 -19.13 -32.13
C LYS A 22 32.63 -18.31 -33.33
N GLU A 23 32.13 -18.96 -34.37
CA GLU A 23 31.70 -18.34 -35.63
C GLU A 23 30.36 -18.91 -36.09
N TRP A 24 29.47 -18.04 -36.58
CA TRP A 24 28.13 -18.40 -37.06
C TRP A 24 27.96 -17.93 -38.51
N SER A 25 28.62 -18.64 -39.43
CA SER A 25 28.62 -18.33 -40.87
C SER A 25 27.90 -19.43 -41.66
N TYR A 26 26.90 -19.03 -42.45
CA TYR A 26 26.04 -19.96 -43.19
C TYR A 26 25.84 -19.52 -44.64
N HIS A 27 25.91 -20.48 -45.55
CA HIS A 27 25.58 -20.31 -46.96
C HIS A 27 24.24 -21.00 -47.27
N VAL A 28 23.24 -20.22 -47.64
CA VAL A 28 21.86 -20.64 -47.89
C VAL A 28 21.42 -20.15 -49.28
N PRO A 29 21.73 -20.91 -50.35
CA PRO A 29 21.41 -20.50 -51.74
C PRO A 29 19.90 -20.50 -52.03
N THR A 30 19.10 -21.19 -51.22
CA THR A 30 17.63 -21.27 -51.35
C THR A 30 16.90 -20.08 -50.71
N LEU A 31 17.61 -19.18 -50.03
CA LEU A 31 17.02 -18.00 -49.41
C LEU A 31 16.51 -17.03 -50.49
N PRO A 32 15.24 -16.55 -50.41
CA PRO A 32 14.73 -15.57 -51.37
C PRO A 32 15.60 -14.30 -51.42
N ASN A 33 15.74 -13.71 -52.61
CA ASN A 33 16.53 -12.50 -52.80
C ASN A 33 15.90 -11.27 -52.10
N SER A 34 16.69 -10.21 -51.93
CA SER A 34 16.28 -8.97 -51.23
C SER A 34 15.00 -8.34 -51.80
N ASN A 35 14.82 -8.35 -53.13
CA ASN A 35 13.64 -7.78 -53.78
C ASN A 35 12.35 -8.50 -53.36
N ILE A 36 12.41 -9.83 -53.25
CA ILE A 36 11.28 -10.66 -52.81
C ILE A 36 10.98 -10.42 -51.32
N LEU A 37 12.02 -10.38 -50.48
CA LEU A 37 11.86 -10.16 -49.04
C LEU A 37 11.20 -8.80 -48.74
N ASN A 38 11.67 -7.74 -49.40
CA ASN A 38 11.16 -6.39 -49.21
C ASN A 38 9.74 -6.22 -49.74
N SER A 39 9.43 -6.75 -50.95
CA SER A 39 8.08 -6.65 -51.53
C SER A 39 7.01 -7.36 -50.71
N HIS A 40 7.35 -8.47 -50.03
CA HIS A 40 6.42 -9.23 -49.20
C HIS A 40 6.45 -8.83 -47.72
N SER A 41 7.22 -7.80 -47.35
CA SER A 41 7.39 -7.34 -45.97
C SER A 41 7.79 -8.45 -44.98
N VAL A 42 8.70 -9.33 -45.40
CA VAL A 42 9.19 -10.46 -44.59
C VAL A 42 10.63 -10.24 -44.13
N ILE A 43 10.93 -10.68 -42.91
CA ILE A 43 12.24 -10.59 -42.27
C ILE A 43 12.81 -12.00 -42.01
N LYS A 44 14.14 -12.09 -41.99
CA LYS A 44 14.88 -13.30 -41.61
C LYS A 44 14.84 -13.47 -40.10
N VAL A 45 14.41 -14.64 -39.63
CA VAL A 45 14.37 -14.98 -38.20
C VAL A 45 15.25 -16.21 -37.93
N VAL A 46 16.32 -16.01 -37.16
CA VAL A 46 17.18 -17.08 -36.65
C VAL A 46 16.71 -17.49 -35.26
N THR A 47 16.35 -18.75 -35.08
CA THR A 47 15.94 -19.32 -33.79
C THR A 47 17.03 -20.24 -33.27
N VAL A 48 17.58 -19.92 -32.10
CA VAL A 48 18.59 -20.72 -31.41
C VAL A 48 17.90 -21.46 -30.28
N VAL A 49 17.83 -22.79 -30.37
CA VAL A 49 17.15 -23.65 -29.40
C VAL A 49 18.13 -24.68 -28.88
N SER A 50 18.23 -24.80 -27.56
CA SER A 50 19.03 -25.82 -26.89
C SER A 50 18.32 -26.23 -25.60
N ASN A 51 17.80 -27.46 -25.56
CA ASN A 51 17.14 -28.04 -24.40
C ASN A 51 17.40 -29.56 -24.35
N SER A 52 16.70 -30.30 -23.47
CA SER A 52 16.88 -31.75 -23.30
C SER A 52 16.48 -32.58 -24.53
N THR A 53 15.65 -32.04 -25.42
CA THR A 53 15.05 -32.75 -26.56
C THR A 53 15.55 -32.25 -27.92
N LYS A 54 16.03 -31.01 -27.99
CA LYS A 54 16.32 -30.33 -29.26
C LYS A 54 17.49 -29.37 -29.12
N GLN A 55 18.48 -29.50 -30.00
CA GLN A 55 19.58 -28.55 -30.18
C GLN A 55 19.68 -28.19 -31.66
N GLN A 56 19.39 -26.95 -32.02
CA GLN A 56 19.58 -26.49 -33.40
C GLN A 56 19.53 -24.97 -33.51
N ILE A 57 20.15 -24.46 -34.58
CA ILE A 57 19.96 -23.10 -35.08
C ILE A 57 19.13 -23.21 -36.35
N GLY A 58 17.91 -22.64 -36.32
CA GLY A 58 16.99 -22.63 -37.45
C GLY A 58 16.87 -21.23 -38.07
N LEU A 59 16.56 -21.17 -39.36
CA LEU A 59 16.23 -19.96 -40.11
C LEU A 59 14.83 -20.08 -40.69
N ARG A 60 13.99 -19.08 -40.46
CA ARG A 60 12.64 -18.98 -41.06
C ARG A 60 12.35 -17.56 -41.52
N LEU A 61 11.36 -17.41 -42.39
CA LEU A 61 10.84 -16.10 -42.78
C LEU A 61 9.56 -15.78 -42.01
N GLN A 62 9.39 -14.52 -41.60
CA GLN A 62 8.20 -14.06 -40.90
C GLN A 62 7.83 -12.66 -41.36
N SER A 63 6.54 -12.33 -41.44
CA SER A 63 6.11 -10.95 -41.64
C SER A 63 6.50 -10.09 -40.44
N SER A 64 7.11 -8.94 -40.72
CA SER A 64 7.55 -7.99 -39.69
C SER A 64 6.72 -6.73 -39.75
N ALA A 65 6.12 -6.35 -38.63
CA ALA A 65 5.54 -5.02 -38.50
C ALA A 65 6.66 -3.99 -38.39
N LEU A 66 6.53 -2.88 -39.12
CA LEU A 66 7.49 -1.78 -39.04
C LEU A 66 7.46 -1.11 -37.66
N ASN A 67 8.61 -0.59 -37.25
CA ASN A 67 8.78 0.23 -36.05
C ASN A 67 9.77 1.36 -36.37
N ARG A 68 9.92 2.32 -35.44
CA ARG A 68 10.71 3.54 -35.69
C ARG A 68 12.20 3.28 -35.91
N ALA A 69 12.74 2.17 -35.41
CA ALA A 69 14.14 1.83 -35.59
C ALA A 69 14.43 1.13 -36.92
N ILE A 70 13.43 0.55 -37.59
CA ILE A 70 13.64 -0.21 -38.83
C ILE A 70 12.88 0.35 -40.04
N SER A 71 12.05 1.38 -39.85
CA SER A 71 11.19 1.92 -40.91
C SER A 71 11.93 2.70 -42.00
N SER A 72 13.15 3.16 -41.72
CA SER A 72 13.98 3.95 -42.65
C SER A 72 14.74 3.09 -43.66
N ASP A 73 14.94 1.81 -43.37
CA ASP A 73 15.84 0.95 -44.12
C ASP A 73 15.12 -0.30 -44.66
N PRO A 74 15.59 -0.88 -45.78
CA PRO A 74 15.01 -2.11 -46.33
C PRO A 74 15.05 -3.29 -45.35
N LEU A 75 13.97 -4.09 -45.31
CA LEU A 75 13.84 -5.23 -44.38
C LEU A 75 14.89 -6.32 -44.59
N ASP A 76 15.45 -6.44 -45.79
CA ASP A 76 16.55 -7.36 -46.06
C ASP A 76 17.86 -6.97 -45.35
N GLN A 77 18.02 -5.74 -44.88
CA GLN A 77 19.19 -5.38 -44.05
C GLN A 77 19.04 -5.85 -42.60
N PHE A 78 17.87 -6.35 -42.21
CA PHE A 78 17.60 -6.77 -40.84
C PHE A 78 17.50 -8.29 -40.71
N LEU A 79 17.82 -8.75 -39.50
CA LEU A 79 17.68 -10.13 -39.06
C LEU A 79 17.20 -10.13 -37.62
N VAL A 80 16.27 -11.02 -37.26
CA VAL A 80 15.84 -11.22 -35.87
C VAL A 80 16.47 -12.49 -35.33
N VAL A 81 17.13 -12.43 -34.19
CA VAL A 81 17.58 -13.61 -33.46
C VAL A 81 16.67 -13.85 -32.26
N SER A 82 16.31 -15.11 -32.01
CA SER A 82 15.46 -15.53 -30.89
C SER A 82 16.08 -16.69 -30.12
N PHE A 83 16.13 -16.55 -28.79
CA PHE A 83 16.66 -17.51 -27.82
C PHE A 83 15.59 -17.99 -26.83
N HIS A 84 14.31 -18.01 -27.24
CA HIS A 84 13.15 -18.31 -26.38
C HIS A 84 13.31 -19.60 -25.54
N ASP A 85 13.88 -20.66 -26.15
CA ASP A 85 14.12 -21.97 -25.53
C ASP A 85 15.61 -22.33 -25.52
N PHE A 86 16.47 -21.37 -25.19
CA PHE A 86 17.91 -21.59 -25.15
C PHE A 86 18.43 -21.80 -23.73
N ARG A 87 19.00 -22.98 -23.48
CA ARG A 87 19.88 -23.27 -22.36
C ARG A 87 21.05 -24.11 -22.85
N LEU A 88 22.26 -23.54 -22.81
CA LEU A 88 23.46 -24.22 -23.30
C LEU A 88 23.63 -25.57 -22.59
N ARG A 89 24.18 -26.55 -23.32
CA ARG A 89 24.46 -27.89 -22.81
C ARG A 89 25.97 -28.09 -22.82
N VAL A 90 26.53 -28.53 -21.70
CA VAL A 90 27.96 -28.79 -21.52
C VAL A 90 28.21 -30.30 -21.41
N PRO A 91 29.36 -30.81 -21.89
CA PRO A 91 29.75 -32.20 -21.67
C PRO A 91 29.78 -32.56 -20.18
N ARG A 92 29.32 -33.77 -19.82
CA ARG A 92 29.35 -34.23 -18.43
C ARG A 92 30.80 -34.47 -17.99
N PRO A 93 31.26 -33.96 -16.84
CA PRO A 93 32.58 -34.28 -16.31
C PRO A 93 32.67 -35.78 -15.99
N SER A 94 33.80 -36.41 -16.30
CA SER A 94 34.05 -37.85 -16.13
C SER A 94 34.05 -38.36 -14.68
N GLN A 95 33.77 -37.49 -13.68
CA GLN A 95 33.82 -37.80 -12.24
C GLN A 95 32.44 -37.91 -11.56
N ILE A 96 31.32 -37.78 -12.28
CA ILE A 96 29.97 -37.87 -11.69
C ILE A 96 29.31 -39.19 -12.15
N GLU A 97 29.48 -40.24 -11.36
CA GLU A 97 28.71 -41.49 -11.51
C GLU A 97 27.27 -41.30 -11.03
N GLY A 98 26.29 -41.58 -11.90
CA GLY A 98 24.88 -41.54 -11.53
C GLY A 98 23.95 -41.87 -12.70
N HIS A 99 23.00 -42.78 -12.44
CA HIS A 99 22.03 -43.38 -13.36
C HIS A 99 21.21 -42.37 -14.19
N GLY A 100 21.69 -42.06 -15.40
CA GLY A 100 20.91 -41.36 -16.41
C GLY A 100 21.64 -41.29 -17.74
N ASP A 101 20.98 -41.72 -18.82
CA ASP A 101 21.48 -41.85 -20.21
C ASP A 101 21.89 -40.53 -20.90
N ALA A 102 21.88 -39.38 -20.20
CA ALA A 102 22.19 -38.09 -20.82
C ALA A 102 23.71 -37.79 -20.83
N LEU A 103 24.29 -37.74 -22.04
CA LEU A 103 25.72 -37.40 -22.30
C LEU A 103 26.09 -35.93 -22.01
N THR A 104 25.11 -35.05 -21.76
CA THR A 104 25.30 -33.61 -21.53
C THR A 104 24.51 -33.10 -20.32
N LEU A 105 25.02 -32.07 -19.63
CA LEU A 105 24.36 -31.37 -18.54
C LEU A 105 23.94 -29.96 -18.96
N PRO A 106 22.86 -29.40 -18.38
CA PRO A 106 22.52 -28.00 -18.62
C PRO A 106 23.57 -27.07 -18.00
N ALA A 107 24.09 -26.14 -18.80
CA ALA A 107 25.03 -25.13 -18.35
C ALA A 107 24.41 -24.19 -17.31
N THR A 108 25.28 -23.47 -16.60
CA THR A 108 24.88 -22.38 -15.71
C THR A 108 24.24 -21.24 -16.50
N ALA A 109 23.44 -20.41 -15.81
CA ALA A 109 22.84 -19.22 -16.41
C ALA A 109 23.91 -18.22 -16.90
N ARG A 110 25.10 -18.23 -16.29
CA ARG A 110 26.24 -17.40 -16.70
C ARG A 110 26.80 -17.89 -18.03
N GLU A 111 27.14 -19.17 -18.15
CA GLU A 111 27.66 -19.76 -19.40
C GLU A 111 26.68 -19.62 -20.56
N SER A 112 25.38 -19.82 -20.31
CA SER A 112 24.36 -19.60 -21.34
C SER A 112 24.30 -18.13 -21.79
N ALA A 113 24.43 -17.18 -20.85
CA ALA A 113 24.49 -15.77 -21.19
C ALA A 113 25.78 -15.40 -21.93
N ASP A 114 26.91 -15.99 -21.55
CA ASP A 114 28.20 -15.77 -22.20
C ASP A 114 28.19 -16.29 -23.65
N TYR A 115 27.56 -17.44 -23.92
CA TYR A 115 27.34 -17.93 -25.29
C TYR A 115 26.52 -16.94 -26.13
N ILE A 116 25.39 -16.46 -25.58
CA ILE A 116 24.55 -15.46 -26.27
C ILE A 116 25.35 -14.18 -26.54
N ALA A 117 26.13 -13.71 -25.56
CA ALA A 117 26.94 -12.53 -25.69
C ALA A 117 28.00 -12.69 -26.80
N ASN A 118 28.71 -13.82 -26.81
CA ASN A 118 29.70 -14.14 -27.85
C ASN A 118 29.07 -14.17 -29.24
N MET A 119 27.91 -14.83 -29.39
CA MET A 119 27.18 -14.89 -30.67
C MET A 119 26.79 -13.50 -31.17
N LEU A 120 26.24 -12.66 -30.30
CA LEU A 120 25.82 -11.31 -30.68
C LEU A 120 27.02 -10.37 -30.91
N GLN A 121 28.15 -10.61 -30.25
CA GLN A 121 29.36 -9.81 -30.38
C GLN A 121 30.12 -10.13 -31.66
N THR A 122 30.17 -11.40 -32.07
CA THR A 122 30.74 -11.84 -33.36
C THR A 122 29.82 -11.47 -34.53
N GLY A 123 28.51 -11.61 -34.34
CA GLY A 123 27.52 -11.45 -35.39
C GLY A 123 27.25 -12.75 -36.15
N ILE A 124 26.23 -12.73 -37.00
CA ILE A 124 25.82 -13.88 -37.83
C ILE A 124 26.10 -13.53 -39.29
N ILE A 125 26.77 -14.41 -40.03
CA ILE A 125 27.01 -14.23 -41.46
C ILE A 125 26.05 -15.12 -42.24
N LEU A 126 25.21 -14.52 -43.08
CA LEU A 126 24.34 -15.24 -44.02
C LEU A 126 24.66 -14.82 -45.45
N ASN A 127 25.02 -15.77 -46.31
CA ASN A 127 25.37 -15.53 -47.72
C ASN A 127 26.41 -14.41 -47.90
N GLY A 128 27.42 -14.37 -47.02
CA GLY A 128 28.48 -13.36 -47.04
C GLY A 128 28.11 -12.00 -46.42
N VAL A 129 26.86 -11.81 -45.96
CA VAL A 129 26.43 -10.58 -45.28
C VAL A 129 26.50 -10.78 -43.77
N GLN A 130 27.27 -9.94 -43.07
CA GLN A 130 27.40 -9.96 -41.62
C GLN A 130 26.34 -9.09 -40.94
N TYR A 131 25.56 -9.69 -40.04
CA TYR A 131 24.55 -9.03 -39.23
C TYR A 131 25.07 -8.86 -37.79
N ASN A 132 25.07 -7.63 -37.30
CA ASN A 132 25.56 -7.25 -35.96
C ASN A 132 24.41 -6.79 -35.06
N PHE A 133 24.54 -6.93 -33.74
CA PHE A 133 23.50 -6.56 -32.78
C PHE A 133 23.06 -5.09 -32.93
N TYR A 134 21.75 -4.86 -33.04
CA TYR A 134 21.19 -3.51 -33.25
C TYR A 134 20.38 -3.04 -32.03
N GLY A 135 19.40 -3.83 -31.60
CA GLY A 135 18.60 -3.53 -30.42
C GLY A 135 17.39 -4.43 -30.23
N HIS A 136 16.59 -4.14 -29.20
CA HIS A 136 15.40 -4.91 -28.86
C HIS A 136 14.35 -3.99 -28.21
N SER A 137 13.08 -4.35 -28.32
CA SER A 137 12.02 -3.78 -27.48
C SER A 137 11.96 -4.46 -26.10
N ASN A 138 11.17 -3.94 -25.16
CA ASN A 138 10.99 -4.57 -23.85
C ASN A 138 10.31 -5.95 -23.96
N SER A 139 9.36 -6.11 -24.89
CA SER A 139 8.71 -7.41 -25.13
C SER A 139 9.70 -8.42 -25.68
N GLN A 140 10.56 -7.99 -26.61
CA GLN A 140 11.62 -8.81 -27.17
C GLN A 140 12.69 -9.18 -26.13
N LEU A 141 13.04 -8.28 -25.21
CA LEU A 141 13.91 -8.63 -24.07
C LEU A 141 13.32 -9.77 -23.24
N LYS A 142 12.01 -9.72 -22.94
CA LYS A 142 11.29 -10.75 -22.19
C LYS A 142 11.21 -12.08 -22.94
N SER A 143 11.00 -12.04 -24.25
CA SER A 143 10.97 -13.23 -25.11
C SER A 143 12.35 -13.69 -25.59
N LYS A 144 13.42 -13.04 -25.12
CA LYS A 144 14.81 -13.29 -25.51
C LYS A 144 15.05 -13.22 -27.02
N ALA A 145 14.56 -12.16 -27.66
CA ALA A 145 14.78 -11.87 -29.07
C ALA A 145 15.39 -10.47 -29.28
N CYS A 146 16.11 -10.26 -30.38
CA CYS A 146 16.67 -8.96 -30.75
C CYS A 146 16.80 -8.80 -32.27
N PHE A 147 16.86 -7.56 -32.72
CA PHE A 147 17.21 -7.21 -34.09
C PHE A 147 18.73 -7.13 -34.26
N MET A 148 19.18 -7.58 -35.42
CA MET A 148 20.51 -7.42 -35.95
C MET A 148 20.44 -6.65 -37.29
N PHE A 149 21.51 -5.96 -37.63
CA PHE A 149 21.59 -5.09 -38.80
C PHE A 149 22.83 -5.43 -39.65
N ALA A 150 22.66 -5.43 -40.96
CA ALA A 150 23.70 -5.65 -41.96
C ALA A 150 24.59 -4.41 -42.12
N GLY A 151 25.38 -4.10 -41.09
CA GLY A 151 26.27 -2.95 -41.09
C GLY A 151 27.42 -3.10 -40.09
N THR A 152 28.43 -2.24 -40.21
CA THR A 152 29.56 -2.22 -39.28
C THR A 152 29.11 -1.73 -37.90
N LYS A 153 29.81 -2.15 -36.83
CA LYS A 153 29.49 -1.71 -35.46
C LYS A 153 29.45 -0.18 -35.29
N PRO A 154 30.41 0.61 -35.84
CA PRO A 154 30.34 2.07 -35.79
C PRO A 154 29.13 2.65 -36.53
N GLN A 155 28.70 2.01 -37.64
CA GLN A 155 27.49 2.42 -38.33
C GLN A 155 26.25 2.20 -37.45
N ILE A 156 26.17 1.07 -36.76
CA ILE A 156 25.08 0.78 -35.84
C ILE A 156 25.04 1.79 -34.70
N THR A 157 26.18 2.12 -34.10
CA THR A 157 26.25 3.13 -33.03
C THR A 157 25.69 4.47 -33.51
N ARG A 158 26.13 4.94 -34.69
CA ARG A 158 25.60 6.17 -35.30
C ARG A 158 24.09 6.08 -35.58
N ASN A 159 23.64 4.99 -36.19
CA ASN A 159 22.22 4.78 -36.47
C ASN A 159 21.36 4.82 -35.20
N VAL A 160 21.86 4.33 -34.06
CA VAL A 160 21.12 4.40 -32.79
C VAL A 160 21.15 5.80 -32.23
N ASP A 161 22.30 6.48 -32.22
CA ASP A 161 22.43 7.85 -31.71
C ASP A 161 21.62 8.87 -32.53
N ASP A 162 21.48 8.66 -33.84
CA ASP A 162 20.66 9.49 -34.72
C ASP A 162 19.14 9.38 -34.42
N LEU A 163 18.72 8.33 -33.70
CA LEU A 163 17.31 8.12 -33.33
C LEU A 163 16.90 8.85 -32.03
N GLY A 164 17.83 9.48 -31.30
CA GLY A 164 17.51 10.32 -30.14
C GLY A 164 18.67 10.63 -29.21
N ASP A 165 18.45 11.58 -28.29
CA ASP A 165 19.44 11.92 -27.26
C ASP A 165 19.33 10.98 -26.04
N PHE A 166 20.39 10.18 -25.82
CA PHE A 166 20.51 9.25 -24.70
C PHE A 166 21.56 9.67 -23.66
N THR A 167 22.15 10.86 -23.77
CA THR A 167 23.30 11.30 -22.94
C THR A 167 22.97 11.39 -21.45
N LYS A 168 21.72 11.72 -21.10
CA LYS A 168 21.24 11.82 -19.71
C LYS A 168 21.05 10.47 -19.02
N MET A 169 21.10 9.36 -19.75
CA MET A 169 20.88 8.01 -19.20
C MET A 169 22.17 7.44 -18.62
N LYS A 170 22.29 7.43 -17.28
CA LYS A 170 23.50 6.95 -16.56
C LYS A 170 23.51 5.46 -16.22
N THR A 171 22.49 4.70 -16.61
CA THR A 171 22.36 3.27 -16.31
C THR A 171 22.04 2.48 -17.59
N VAL A 172 22.64 1.31 -17.77
CA VAL A 172 22.42 0.46 -18.97
C VAL A 172 20.94 0.08 -19.12
N ALA A 173 20.27 -0.26 -18.02
CA ALA A 173 18.85 -0.61 -18.02
C ALA A 173 17.95 0.52 -18.53
N LYS A 174 18.07 1.75 -17.99
CA LYS A 174 17.33 2.92 -18.52
C LYS A 174 17.65 3.19 -19.98
N LYS A 175 18.92 3.19 -20.39
CA LYS A 175 19.29 3.43 -21.80
C LYS A 175 18.68 2.38 -22.73
N ALA A 176 18.78 1.09 -22.38
CA ALA A 176 18.17 0.00 -23.13
C ALA A 176 16.63 0.11 -23.19
N LYS A 177 15.97 0.43 -22.07
CA LYS A 177 14.51 0.64 -21.99
C LYS A 177 14.05 1.80 -22.88
N ARG A 178 14.84 2.88 -22.98
CA ARG A 178 14.58 4.05 -23.85
C ARG A 178 14.76 3.73 -25.32
N ILE A 179 15.90 3.15 -25.69
CA ILE A 179 16.16 2.70 -27.06
C ILE A 179 15.08 1.69 -27.49
N GLY A 180 14.69 0.78 -26.59
CA GLY A 180 13.64 -0.21 -26.86
C GLY A 180 12.25 0.36 -27.14
N LEU A 181 11.98 1.64 -26.85
CA LEU A 181 10.76 2.33 -27.29
C LEU A 181 10.74 2.58 -28.80
N LEU A 182 11.88 2.57 -29.47
CA LEU A 182 12.00 2.72 -30.92
C LEU A 182 11.67 1.41 -31.64
N PHE A 183 12.05 0.28 -31.02
CA PHE A 183 11.83 -1.08 -31.51
C PHE A 183 10.43 -1.64 -31.21
N SER A 184 9.60 -0.94 -30.45
CA SER A 184 8.23 -1.38 -30.21
C SER A 184 7.39 -1.22 -31.47
N VAL A 185 6.63 -2.26 -31.84
CA VAL A 185 5.68 -2.22 -32.94
C VAL A 185 4.70 -1.07 -32.72
N ALA A 186 4.66 -0.14 -33.67
CA ALA A 186 3.74 0.98 -33.68
C ALA A 186 3.46 1.37 -35.13
N GLN A 187 2.20 1.32 -35.54
CA GLN A 187 1.79 1.84 -36.84
C GLN A 187 1.94 3.36 -36.83
N ILE A 188 2.67 3.92 -37.80
CA ILE A 188 2.78 5.37 -37.96
C ILE A 188 1.42 5.89 -38.44
N ALA A 189 0.71 6.61 -37.57
CA ALA A 189 -0.58 7.19 -37.90
C ALA A 189 -0.45 8.52 -38.68
N THR A 190 0.47 9.39 -38.26
CA THR A 190 0.77 10.67 -38.91
C THR A 190 2.09 11.26 -38.40
N SER A 191 2.67 12.19 -39.17
CA SER A 191 3.65 13.16 -38.68
C SER A 191 2.93 14.35 -38.03
N VAL A 192 3.49 14.88 -36.93
CA VAL A 192 2.95 16.03 -36.20
C VAL A 192 4.06 17.07 -36.04
N ASP A 193 3.78 18.29 -36.48
CA ASP A 193 4.65 19.43 -36.30
C ASP A 193 4.92 19.66 -34.79
N PRO A 194 6.20 19.70 -34.36
CA PRO A 194 6.55 19.96 -32.98
C PRO A 194 5.95 21.25 -32.41
N ALA A 195 5.71 22.27 -33.22
CA ALA A 195 5.07 23.52 -32.80
C ALA A 195 3.61 23.33 -32.32
N ARG A 196 2.98 22.20 -32.67
CA ARG A 196 1.61 21.85 -32.26
C ARG A 196 1.55 20.99 -30.99
N CYS A 197 2.70 20.78 -30.35
CA CYS A 197 2.88 19.98 -29.14
C CYS A 197 3.43 20.85 -27.99
N GLU A 198 3.07 20.55 -26.75
CA GLU A 198 3.58 21.25 -25.55
C GLU A 198 3.74 20.30 -24.34
N ASP A 199 4.68 20.63 -23.45
CA ASP A 199 4.83 20.01 -22.13
C ASP A 199 4.14 20.83 -21.02
N ILE A 200 3.21 20.22 -20.29
CA ILE A 200 2.56 20.76 -19.09
C ILE A 200 3.09 20.07 -17.82
N PRO A 201 3.11 20.76 -16.66
CA PRO A 201 3.41 20.11 -15.39
C PRO A 201 2.46 18.94 -15.12
N ASP A 202 2.99 17.90 -14.48
CA ASP A 202 2.16 16.83 -13.96
C ASP A 202 1.32 17.31 -12.77
N VAL A 203 0.14 16.72 -12.59
CA VAL A 203 -0.66 16.92 -11.37
C VAL A 203 -0.04 16.06 -10.27
N GLU A 204 0.52 16.68 -9.24
CA GLU A 204 1.24 15.99 -8.15
C GLU A 204 0.83 16.51 -6.76
N THR A 205 1.02 15.65 -5.76
CA THR A 205 1.06 15.98 -4.32
C THR A 205 2.47 15.67 -3.81
N ASN A 206 2.76 15.93 -2.53
CA ASN A 206 4.07 15.60 -1.96
C ASN A 206 4.46 14.11 -2.14
N ASP A 207 3.46 13.22 -2.17
CA ASP A 207 3.67 11.77 -2.14
C ASP A 207 3.33 11.06 -3.47
N TYR A 208 2.54 11.68 -4.37
CA TYR A 208 2.00 11.00 -5.56
C TYR A 208 1.92 11.88 -6.81
N ILE A 209 2.09 11.27 -7.98
CA ILE A 209 1.91 11.88 -9.32
C ILE A 209 0.69 11.24 -9.99
N PHE A 210 -0.32 12.04 -10.31
CA PHE A 210 -1.62 11.56 -10.82
C PHE A 210 -1.64 11.41 -12.35
N THR A 211 -0.79 12.14 -13.07
CA THR A 211 -0.81 12.20 -14.54
C THR A 211 0.38 11.53 -15.23
N ASP A 212 1.16 10.71 -14.52
CA ASP A 212 2.32 10.01 -15.12
C ASP A 212 1.90 9.18 -16.34
N GLY A 213 2.46 9.51 -17.50
CA GLY A 213 2.15 8.86 -18.77
C GLY A 213 0.85 9.31 -19.44
N CYS A 214 0.19 10.37 -18.96
CA CYS A 214 -1.01 10.94 -19.58
C CYS A 214 -0.72 12.22 -20.36
N GLY A 215 -1.56 12.49 -21.36
CA GLY A 215 -1.58 13.73 -22.10
C GLY A 215 -2.98 14.00 -22.66
N LEU A 216 -3.12 15.12 -23.35
CA LEU A 216 -4.38 15.55 -23.94
C LEU A 216 -4.24 15.64 -25.47
N ILE A 217 -5.32 15.31 -26.17
CA ILE A 217 -5.45 15.43 -27.62
C ILE A 217 -6.68 16.26 -27.97
N SER A 218 -6.58 17.13 -28.98
CA SER A 218 -7.74 17.91 -29.40
C SER A 218 -8.78 17.04 -30.12
N PRO A 219 -10.09 17.32 -29.98
CA PRO A 219 -11.16 16.52 -30.60
C PRO A 219 -11.00 16.42 -32.12
N ARG A 220 -10.59 17.52 -32.78
CA ARG A 220 -10.36 17.56 -34.22
C ARG A 220 -9.22 16.62 -34.65
N PHE A 221 -8.13 16.61 -33.89
CA PHE A 221 -6.99 15.74 -34.18
C PHE A 221 -7.32 14.26 -33.94
N ALA A 222 -8.04 13.96 -32.86
CA ALA A 222 -8.55 12.62 -32.58
C ALA A 222 -9.44 12.08 -33.72
N GLN A 223 -10.36 12.90 -34.22
CA GLN A 223 -11.20 12.53 -35.37
C GLN A 223 -10.40 12.32 -36.66
N GLU A 224 -9.37 13.12 -36.88
CA GLU A 224 -8.46 12.96 -38.03
C GLU A 224 -7.68 11.65 -37.93
N LEU A 225 -7.12 11.33 -36.76
CA LEU A 225 -6.43 10.07 -36.51
C LEU A 225 -7.37 8.88 -36.71
N ALA A 226 -8.58 8.94 -36.15
CA ALA A 226 -9.58 7.88 -36.29
C ALA A 226 -9.96 7.63 -37.76
N ARG A 227 -10.11 8.70 -38.56
CA ARG A 227 -10.36 8.59 -40.01
C ARG A 227 -9.18 7.98 -40.76
N ARG A 228 -7.95 8.42 -40.49
CA ARG A 228 -6.73 7.91 -41.14
C ARG A 228 -6.49 6.43 -40.83
N LEU A 229 -6.66 6.06 -39.57
CA LEU A 229 -6.52 4.68 -39.09
C LEU A 229 -7.75 3.81 -39.40
N LYS A 230 -8.80 4.38 -40.00
CA LYS A 230 -10.06 3.70 -40.34
C LYS A 230 -10.66 2.97 -39.13
N ILE A 231 -10.64 3.61 -37.96
CA ILE A 231 -11.15 3.01 -36.72
C ILE A 231 -12.67 2.86 -36.82
N GLY A 232 -13.14 1.63 -36.68
CA GLY A 232 -14.55 1.29 -36.65
C GLY A 232 -14.93 0.56 -35.37
N PHE A 233 -16.15 0.79 -34.88
CA PHE A 233 -16.75 0.03 -33.79
C PHE A 233 -18.18 -0.34 -34.19
N ARG A 234 -18.51 -1.64 -34.10
CA ARG A 234 -19.83 -2.18 -34.52
C ARG A 234 -20.27 -1.74 -35.93
N ASN A 235 -19.34 -1.77 -36.89
CA ASN A 235 -19.53 -1.33 -38.28
C ASN A 235 -19.79 0.17 -38.52
N PHE A 236 -19.63 1.02 -37.50
CA PHE A 236 -19.68 2.49 -37.64
C PHE A 236 -18.30 3.11 -37.50
N ARG A 237 -18.06 4.24 -38.18
CA ARG A 237 -16.87 5.06 -37.94
C ARG A 237 -16.88 5.52 -36.48
N TYR A 238 -15.77 5.32 -35.78
CA TYR A 238 -15.67 5.60 -34.35
C TYR A 238 -14.42 6.43 -34.07
N THR A 239 -14.55 7.48 -33.26
CA THR A 239 -13.40 8.22 -32.72
C THR A 239 -13.23 7.85 -31.26
N PRO A 240 -12.17 7.11 -30.90
CA PRO A 240 -11.88 6.77 -29.52
C PRO A 240 -11.70 8.03 -28.65
N PRO A 241 -12.17 8.03 -27.39
CA PRO A 241 -11.90 9.12 -26.46
C PRO A 241 -10.47 9.09 -25.90
N VAL A 242 -9.79 7.94 -25.99
CA VAL A 242 -8.43 7.75 -25.50
C VAL A 242 -7.60 6.99 -26.53
N PHE A 243 -6.35 7.40 -26.74
CA PHE A 243 -5.40 6.74 -27.64
C PHE A 243 -4.12 6.39 -26.89
N GLN A 244 -3.64 5.15 -27.02
CA GLN A 244 -2.28 4.82 -26.63
C GLN A 244 -1.31 5.26 -27.73
N ILE A 245 -0.29 6.05 -27.38
CA ILE A 245 0.60 6.67 -28.36
C ILE A 245 2.07 6.37 -28.11
N ARG A 246 2.85 6.50 -29.18
CA ARG A 246 4.30 6.62 -29.17
C ARG A 246 4.67 7.81 -30.05
N TYR A 247 5.11 8.90 -29.43
CA TYR A 247 5.52 10.12 -30.13
C TYR A 247 6.88 10.53 -29.60
N ARG A 248 7.92 10.60 -30.45
CA ARG A 248 9.30 10.90 -30.02
C ARG A 248 9.71 10.07 -28.77
N GLY A 249 10.15 10.71 -27.68
CA GLY A 249 10.43 10.08 -26.40
C GLY A 249 9.20 9.75 -25.53
N TYR A 250 8.02 10.26 -25.88
CA TYR A 250 6.76 10.07 -25.15
C TYR A 250 6.16 8.69 -25.41
N LYS A 251 5.73 8.06 -24.32
CA LYS A 251 4.94 6.82 -24.31
C LYS A 251 3.85 7.01 -23.27
N GLY A 252 2.60 6.75 -23.65
CA GLY A 252 1.49 6.93 -22.73
C GLY A 252 0.15 6.84 -23.41
N VAL A 253 -0.85 7.42 -22.76
CA VAL A 253 -2.19 7.62 -23.30
C VAL A 253 -2.46 9.11 -23.49
N VAL A 254 -3.25 9.45 -24.50
CA VAL A 254 -3.81 10.80 -24.67
C VAL A 254 -5.32 10.73 -24.66
N GLU A 255 -5.95 11.59 -23.86
CA GLU A 255 -7.41 11.71 -23.74
C GLU A 255 -7.92 12.92 -24.53
N VAL A 256 -9.07 12.77 -25.17
CA VAL A 256 -9.73 13.87 -25.87
C VAL A 256 -10.23 14.90 -24.87
N ASP A 257 -9.64 16.10 -24.88
CA ASP A 257 -10.14 17.22 -24.08
C ASP A 257 -11.12 18.07 -24.91
N PRO A 258 -12.43 18.07 -24.60
CA PRO A 258 -13.42 18.85 -25.34
C PRO A 258 -13.15 20.36 -25.34
N ARG A 259 -12.36 20.83 -24.37
CA ARG A 259 -12.04 22.24 -24.24
C ARG A 259 -11.00 22.67 -25.30
N MET A 260 -10.15 21.79 -25.82
CA MET A 260 -9.14 22.18 -26.81
C MET A 260 -9.79 22.57 -28.16
N LYS A 261 -9.82 23.88 -28.48
CA LYS A 261 -10.41 24.40 -29.74
C LYS A 261 -9.43 24.31 -30.91
N GLY A 262 -9.38 23.17 -31.60
CA GLY A 262 -8.59 23.02 -32.84
C GLY A 262 -8.94 24.09 -33.88
N GLU A 263 -8.02 25.02 -34.12
CA GLU A 263 -8.15 26.31 -34.83
C GLU A 263 -9.30 26.49 -35.86
N THR A 264 -10.01 27.61 -35.70
CA THR A 264 -10.48 28.48 -36.80
C THR A 264 -9.99 29.91 -36.52
N VAL A 265 -9.71 30.65 -37.59
CA VAL A 265 -8.98 31.93 -37.70
C VAL A 265 -9.52 33.07 -36.78
N GLU A 266 -8.58 33.91 -36.34
CA GLU A 266 -8.64 35.28 -35.76
C GLU A 266 -9.77 35.65 -34.77
N ALA A 267 -9.40 35.80 -33.49
CA ALA A 267 -10.07 36.69 -32.55
C ALA A 267 -8.99 37.57 -31.87
N PRO A 268 -9.18 38.90 -31.78
CA PRO A 268 -8.23 39.79 -31.13
C PRO A 268 -8.40 39.76 -29.61
N GLU A 269 -7.24 39.84 -28.92
CA GLU A 269 -7.02 40.18 -27.51
C GLU A 269 -7.91 39.52 -26.43
N ILE A 270 -7.40 38.42 -25.85
CA ILE A 270 -7.81 37.92 -24.52
C ILE A 270 -6.56 37.48 -23.75
N ASP A 271 -6.55 37.78 -22.45
CA ASP A 271 -5.53 37.57 -21.40
C ASP A 271 -4.52 36.42 -21.59
N GLU A 272 -3.27 36.70 -21.19
CA GLU A 272 -2.11 35.79 -21.26
C GLU A 272 -2.27 34.46 -20.49
N GLU A 273 -3.27 34.34 -19.61
CA GLU A 273 -3.43 33.17 -18.72
C GLU A 273 -4.05 31.93 -19.40
N ILE A 274 -4.51 32.01 -20.66
CA ILE A 274 -5.23 30.89 -21.30
C ILE A 274 -4.81 30.65 -22.78
N GLN A 275 -3.57 30.22 -23.02
CA GLN A 275 -3.00 29.97 -24.37
C GLN A 275 -3.14 28.53 -24.93
N TRP A 276 -3.71 27.57 -24.19
CA TRP A 276 -3.71 26.14 -24.59
C TRP A 276 -4.67 25.76 -25.74
N TRP A 277 -5.54 26.68 -26.17
CA TRP A 277 -6.61 26.37 -27.14
C TRP A 277 -6.12 26.11 -28.57
N LYS A 278 -4.95 26.59 -29.00
CA LYS A 278 -4.45 26.44 -30.39
C LYS A 278 -3.77 25.08 -30.70
N ARG A 279 -3.68 24.17 -29.72
CA ARG A 279 -2.76 23.01 -29.77
C ARG A 279 -3.43 21.69 -30.16
N HIS A 280 -2.63 20.74 -30.64
CA HIS A 280 -3.12 19.42 -31.07
C HIS A 280 -2.79 18.31 -30.07
N LEU A 281 -1.64 18.41 -29.38
CA LEU A 281 -1.21 17.47 -28.34
C LEU A 281 -0.58 18.24 -27.17
N VAL A 282 -0.81 17.77 -25.95
CA VAL A 282 -0.22 18.31 -24.73
C VAL A 282 0.21 17.14 -23.82
N PHE A 283 1.40 17.20 -23.23
CA PHE A 283 2.01 16.08 -22.47
C PHE A 283 2.42 16.48 -21.04
N GLY A 284 2.27 15.59 -20.05
CA GLY A 284 2.92 15.78 -18.74
C GLY A 284 4.45 15.81 -18.84
N ARG A 285 5.10 16.70 -18.06
CA ARG A 285 6.55 16.98 -18.08
C ARG A 285 7.42 15.78 -17.71
N ARG A 286 6.96 14.87 -16.83
CA ARG A 286 7.77 13.70 -16.46
C ARG A 286 7.52 12.55 -17.43
N ILE A 287 8.45 12.44 -18.37
CA ILE A 287 8.60 11.24 -19.16
C ILE A 287 9.39 10.20 -18.32
N LEU A 288 8.67 9.23 -17.74
CA LEU A 288 9.15 7.91 -17.27
C LEU A 288 10.17 7.93 -16.11
N GLN A 289 9.63 7.83 -14.88
CA GLN A 289 10.18 7.02 -13.79
C GLN A 289 9.01 6.62 -12.87
N VAL A 290 8.69 5.31 -12.84
CA VAL A 290 7.51 4.73 -12.17
C VAL A 290 7.71 4.70 -10.65
N ILE A 291 6.80 5.31 -9.87
CA ILE A 291 6.45 4.92 -8.48
C ILE A 291 4.98 5.33 -8.20
N GLY A 292 4.20 4.43 -7.56
CA GLY A 292 3.08 4.80 -6.68
C GLY A 292 1.67 4.51 -7.19
N ILE A 293 1.11 3.35 -6.79
CA ILE A 293 -0.14 2.71 -7.27
C ILE A 293 0.05 2.13 -8.68
N GLY A 294 -0.42 0.90 -8.90
CA GLY A 294 -0.19 0.13 -10.12
C GLY A 294 -0.37 0.94 -11.42
N PRO A 295 0.38 0.66 -12.51
CA PRO A 295 0.51 1.53 -13.69
C PRO A 295 -0.76 1.66 -14.58
N ALA A 296 -1.88 2.14 -14.05
CA ALA A 296 -3.13 2.35 -14.79
C ALA A 296 -2.93 3.26 -16.03
N ASN A 297 -1.95 4.16 -16.01
CA ASN A 297 -1.92 5.31 -16.91
C ASN A 297 -0.89 5.22 -18.06
N SER A 298 -0.25 4.05 -18.25
CA SER A 298 0.64 3.79 -19.40
C SER A 298 0.04 2.84 -20.47
N GLY A 299 -1.28 2.61 -20.39
CA GLY A 299 -2.04 1.65 -21.20
C GLY A 299 -2.17 0.27 -20.57
N GLN A 300 -2.24 0.17 -19.24
CA GLN A 300 -2.62 -1.06 -18.55
C GLN A 300 -4.14 -1.10 -18.38
N ALA A 301 -4.74 -2.27 -18.59
CA ALA A 301 -6.14 -2.48 -18.28
C ALA A 301 -6.29 -2.72 -16.77
N VAL A 302 -7.22 -1.99 -16.15
CA VAL A 302 -7.65 -2.25 -14.77
C VAL A 302 -8.86 -3.17 -14.83
N PHE A 303 -8.90 -4.18 -13.96
CA PHE A 303 -10.12 -4.94 -13.75
C PHE A 303 -11.08 -4.10 -12.93
N VAL A 304 -12.19 -3.69 -13.55
CA VAL A 304 -13.28 -2.97 -12.88
C VAL A 304 -14.45 -3.91 -12.79
N CYS A 305 -14.92 -4.16 -11.57
CA CYS A 305 -16.08 -4.99 -11.30
C CYS A 305 -17.12 -4.17 -10.54
N TRP A 306 -18.34 -4.18 -11.05
CA TRP A 306 -19.52 -3.56 -10.42
C TRP A 306 -20.56 -4.62 -10.03
N ASP A 307 -20.21 -5.90 -10.13
CA ASP A 307 -21.02 -7.01 -9.62
C ASP A 307 -20.97 -7.00 -8.10
N ASN A 308 -22.12 -6.75 -7.46
CA ASN A 308 -22.24 -6.64 -6.01
C ASN A 308 -21.77 -7.89 -5.27
N ASP A 309 -21.85 -9.07 -5.89
CA ASP A 309 -21.40 -10.34 -5.28
C ASP A 309 -19.87 -10.47 -5.29
N LEU A 310 -19.19 -9.73 -6.17
CA LEU A 310 -17.74 -9.74 -6.35
C LEU A 310 -17.04 -8.49 -5.80
N VAL A 311 -17.79 -7.43 -5.48
CA VAL A 311 -17.25 -6.24 -4.85
C VAL A 311 -16.92 -6.56 -3.37
N PRO A 312 -15.65 -6.45 -2.96
CA PRO A 312 -15.24 -6.84 -1.62
C PRO A 312 -15.75 -5.87 -0.55
N GLU A 313 -16.32 -6.38 0.55
CA GLU A 313 -16.72 -5.58 1.71
C GLU A 313 -15.51 -5.05 2.53
N LYS A 314 -14.33 -5.68 2.33
CA LYS A 314 -13.08 -5.35 3.01
C LYS A 314 -12.07 -4.74 2.02
N LEU A 315 -11.43 -3.65 2.42
CA LEU A 315 -10.40 -2.98 1.63
C LEU A 315 -9.02 -3.21 2.26
N ALA A 316 -8.07 -3.76 1.52
CA ALA A 316 -6.68 -3.84 1.97
C ALA A 316 -5.96 -2.49 1.78
N GLN A 317 -5.17 -2.07 2.76
CA GLN A 317 -4.29 -0.90 2.64
C GLN A 317 -3.30 -1.11 1.48
N PRO A 318 -3.05 -0.09 0.64
CA PRO A 318 -2.13 -0.21 -0.49
C PRO A 318 -0.68 -0.42 -0.02
N ALA A 319 0.03 -1.32 -0.69
CA ALA A 319 1.46 -1.55 -0.47
C ALA A 319 2.34 -0.62 -1.31
N GLU A 320 3.55 -0.32 -0.83
CA GLU A 320 4.55 0.42 -1.59
C GLU A 320 5.37 -0.48 -2.53
N TYR A 321 5.50 -0.05 -3.78
CA TYR A 321 6.22 -0.76 -4.85
C TYR A 321 7.38 0.08 -5.43
N PRO A 322 8.47 0.32 -4.68
CA PRO A 322 9.63 1.01 -5.19
C PRO A 322 10.42 0.11 -6.14
N GLY A 323 11.03 0.76 -7.14
CA GLY A 323 11.92 0.09 -8.08
C GLY A 323 13.22 -0.40 -7.42
N GLY A 324 13.84 -1.40 -8.03
CA GLY A 324 15.17 -1.86 -7.62
C GLY A 324 16.24 -0.78 -7.80
N LYS A 325 17.24 -0.74 -6.91
CA LYS A 325 18.40 0.17 -7.06
C LYS A 325 19.22 -0.24 -8.28
N GLU A 326 19.30 0.63 -9.28
CA GLU A 326 20.11 0.41 -10.49
C GLU A 326 21.53 0.96 -10.30
N GLN A 327 22.55 0.21 -10.75
CA GLN A 327 23.94 0.67 -10.70
C GLN A 327 24.19 1.80 -11.71
N VAL A 328 24.66 2.93 -11.20
CA VAL A 328 25.02 4.11 -12.01
C VAL A 328 26.41 3.90 -12.61
N MET A 329 26.51 4.09 -13.92
CA MET A 329 27.77 4.07 -14.66
C MET A 329 28.26 5.50 -14.85
N PHE A 330 29.51 5.76 -14.44
CA PHE A 330 30.16 7.06 -14.64
C PHE A 330 30.84 7.20 -16.01
N LYS A 331 30.94 6.11 -16.78
CA LYS A 331 31.44 6.10 -18.18
C LYS A 331 30.29 6.04 -19.20
N PRO A 332 30.50 6.52 -20.45
CA PRO A 332 29.52 6.36 -21.53
C PRO A 332 29.16 4.88 -21.74
N ILE A 333 27.86 4.60 -21.85
CA ILE A 333 27.34 3.24 -22.08
C ILE A 333 27.50 2.88 -23.56
N SER A 334 28.28 1.84 -23.83
CA SER A 334 28.59 1.30 -25.15
C SER A 334 27.57 0.28 -25.65
N ASP A 335 27.66 -0.08 -26.94
CA ASP A 335 26.81 -1.13 -27.53
C ASP A 335 27.10 -2.51 -26.96
N GLN A 336 28.34 -2.76 -26.54
CA GLN A 336 28.72 -3.98 -25.83
C GLN A 336 27.99 -4.08 -24.48
N ASP A 337 27.90 -2.97 -23.73
CA ASP A 337 27.17 -2.96 -22.45
C ASP A 337 25.67 -3.28 -22.67
N ARG A 338 25.06 -2.76 -23.75
CA ARG A 338 23.65 -3.05 -24.11
C ARG A 338 23.44 -4.52 -24.45
N LEU A 339 24.35 -5.10 -25.22
CA LEU A 339 24.33 -6.51 -25.62
C LEU A 339 24.51 -7.43 -24.42
N GLU A 340 25.48 -7.14 -23.54
CA GLU A 340 25.69 -7.90 -22.30
C GLU A 340 24.46 -7.84 -21.40
N TYR A 341 23.82 -6.67 -21.30
CA TYR A 341 22.55 -6.52 -20.58
C TYR A 341 21.45 -7.42 -21.16
N PHE A 342 21.28 -7.46 -22.48
CA PHE A 342 20.34 -8.36 -23.15
C PHE A 342 20.64 -9.84 -22.85
N ALA A 343 21.91 -10.24 -22.98
CA ALA A 343 22.35 -11.61 -22.77
C ALA A 343 22.10 -12.07 -21.32
N ARG A 344 22.44 -11.22 -20.33
CA ARG A 344 22.33 -11.54 -18.90
C ARG A 344 20.91 -11.38 -18.31
N SER A 345 20.04 -10.60 -18.96
CA SER A 345 18.65 -10.38 -18.52
C SER A 345 17.92 -11.71 -18.33
N THR A 346 17.15 -11.88 -17.27
CA THR A 346 16.43 -13.14 -17.00
C THR A 346 15.20 -12.90 -16.16
N ASN A 347 14.13 -13.65 -16.45
CA ASN A 347 12.91 -13.66 -15.66
C ASN A 347 12.93 -14.77 -14.59
N ALA A 348 14.06 -15.45 -14.38
CA ALA A 348 14.17 -16.55 -13.43
C ALA A 348 13.80 -16.13 -12.00
N SER A 349 14.28 -14.96 -11.54
CA SER A 349 13.94 -14.43 -10.21
C SER A 349 12.44 -14.18 -10.07
N LEU A 350 11.81 -13.59 -11.11
CA LEU A 350 10.38 -13.32 -11.13
C LEU A 350 9.57 -14.63 -11.04
N GLY A 351 9.95 -15.64 -11.81
CA GLY A 351 9.32 -16.97 -11.76
C GLY A 351 9.52 -17.67 -10.42
N ARG A 352 10.71 -17.59 -9.82
CA ARG A 352 11.01 -18.15 -8.50
C ARG A 352 10.17 -17.48 -7.41
N VAL A 353 10.17 -16.16 -7.35
CA VAL A 353 9.39 -15.38 -6.37
C VAL A 353 7.89 -15.64 -6.53
N LYS A 354 7.39 -15.69 -7.77
CA LYS A 354 5.99 -16.06 -8.04
C LYS A 354 5.63 -17.44 -7.47
N SER A 355 6.51 -18.42 -7.67
CA SER A 355 6.26 -19.80 -7.21
C SER A 355 6.22 -19.84 -5.68
N LEU A 356 7.22 -19.24 -5.02
CA LEU A 356 7.25 -19.12 -3.56
C LEU A 356 6.02 -18.37 -3.03
N TYR A 357 5.58 -17.30 -3.69
CA TYR A 357 4.38 -16.57 -3.30
C TYR A 357 3.15 -17.47 -3.31
N LEU A 358 2.97 -18.26 -4.35
CA LEU A 358 1.84 -19.18 -4.45
C LEU A 358 1.92 -20.29 -3.39
N ASP A 359 3.11 -20.79 -3.08
CA ASP A 359 3.30 -21.81 -2.04
C ASP A 359 2.95 -21.26 -0.64
N TRP A 360 3.43 -20.06 -0.31
CA TRP A 360 3.08 -19.37 0.94
C TRP A 360 1.60 -18.98 1.00
N ALA A 361 1.02 -18.54 -0.13
CA ALA A 361 -0.40 -18.18 -0.20
C ALA A 361 -1.32 -19.38 0.03
N ARG A 362 -0.90 -20.58 -0.40
CA ARG A 362 -1.61 -21.84 -0.09
C ARG A 362 -1.53 -22.20 1.39
N LEU A 363 -0.39 -21.94 2.04
CA LEU A 363 -0.17 -22.30 3.44
C LEU A 363 -0.84 -21.34 4.43
N LYS A 364 -0.69 -20.03 4.23
CA LYS A 364 -1.11 -18.99 5.19
C LYS A 364 -2.09 -17.95 4.63
N GLY A 365 -2.41 -18.03 3.34
CA GLY A 365 -3.21 -17.04 2.65
C GLY A 365 -2.39 -15.90 2.02
N PRO A 366 -2.94 -15.21 1.01
CA PRO A 366 -2.22 -14.17 0.25
C PRO A 366 -1.92 -12.89 1.02
N MET A 367 -2.61 -12.67 2.15
CA MET A 367 -2.39 -11.53 3.05
C MET A 367 -1.35 -11.80 4.14
N SER A 368 -0.72 -12.98 4.16
CA SER A 368 0.33 -13.31 5.12
C SER A 368 1.56 -12.41 4.98
N ALA A 369 2.31 -12.22 6.07
CA ALA A 369 3.53 -11.40 6.07
C ALA A 369 4.58 -11.92 5.07
N GLU A 370 4.66 -13.23 4.86
CA GLU A 370 5.54 -13.85 3.87
C GLU A 370 5.13 -13.49 2.43
N CYS A 371 3.83 -13.57 2.12
CA CYS A 371 3.29 -13.19 0.82
C CYS A 371 3.49 -11.70 0.52
N GLN A 372 3.29 -10.83 1.50
CA GLN A 372 3.49 -9.38 1.35
C GLN A 372 4.97 -9.04 1.08
N GLN A 373 5.92 -9.67 1.80
CA GLN A 373 7.35 -9.54 1.53
C GLN A 373 7.74 -10.09 0.15
N LEU A 374 7.14 -11.21 -0.28
CA LEU A 374 7.36 -11.75 -1.62
C LEU A 374 6.78 -10.84 -2.70
N ASN A 375 5.66 -10.15 -2.45
CA ASN A 375 5.12 -9.13 -3.36
C ASN A 375 6.08 -7.95 -3.54
N ARG A 376 6.77 -7.54 -2.47
CA ARG A 376 7.85 -6.54 -2.54
C ARG A 376 9.04 -7.00 -3.38
N LEU A 377 9.46 -8.26 -3.21
CA LEU A 377 10.51 -8.83 -4.06
C LEU A 377 10.04 -8.98 -5.51
N PHE A 378 8.77 -9.33 -5.72
CA PHE A 378 8.17 -9.47 -7.03
C PHE A 378 8.21 -8.15 -7.80
N SER A 379 7.83 -7.03 -7.17
CA SER A 379 7.85 -5.70 -7.82
C SER A 379 9.25 -5.30 -8.26
N MET A 380 10.27 -5.58 -7.44
CA MET A 380 11.66 -5.34 -7.81
C MET A 380 12.12 -6.24 -8.99
N CYS A 381 11.55 -7.44 -9.15
CA CYS A 381 11.87 -8.36 -10.25
C CYS A 381 11.20 -8.00 -11.59
N VAL A 382 10.14 -7.19 -11.61
CA VAL A 382 9.35 -6.91 -12.84
C VAL A 382 10.20 -6.30 -13.96
N ASP A 383 11.21 -5.50 -13.61
CA ASP A 383 12.16 -4.90 -14.56
C ASP A 383 13.39 -5.81 -14.87
N GLY A 384 13.36 -7.09 -14.47
CA GLY A 384 14.40 -8.08 -14.78
C GLY A 384 15.58 -8.09 -13.81
N ASN A 385 15.43 -7.46 -12.64
CA ASN A 385 16.47 -7.47 -11.61
C ASN A 385 16.66 -8.86 -11.01
N ARG A 386 17.93 -9.20 -10.73
CA ARG A 386 18.26 -10.39 -9.94
C ARG A 386 18.14 -10.05 -8.47
N ILE A 387 17.37 -10.88 -7.76
CA ILE A 387 17.13 -10.67 -6.34
C ILE A 387 17.39 -11.98 -5.62
N LYS A 388 18.06 -11.86 -4.47
CA LYS A 388 18.24 -12.97 -3.55
C LYS A 388 17.03 -13.00 -2.61
N VAL A 389 16.37 -14.14 -2.53
CA VAL A 389 15.27 -14.34 -1.59
C VAL A 389 15.88 -14.68 -0.22
N PRO A 390 15.42 -14.10 0.89
CA PRO A 390 15.87 -14.50 2.23
C PRO A 390 15.56 -15.97 2.51
N ASN A 391 16.47 -16.66 3.22
CA ASN A 391 16.34 -18.09 3.53
C ASN A 391 15.00 -18.44 4.22
N THR A 392 14.46 -17.51 5.04
CA THR A 392 13.17 -17.65 5.73
C THR A 392 11.98 -17.80 4.78
N LEU A 393 12.07 -17.24 3.56
CA LEU A 393 11.02 -17.28 2.55
C LEU A 393 11.27 -18.36 1.49
N GLU A 394 12.49 -18.91 1.40
CA GLU A 394 12.88 -19.87 0.35
C GLU A 394 12.33 -21.28 0.56
N SER A 395 11.96 -21.66 1.79
CA SER A 395 11.51 -23.01 2.14
C SER A 395 10.16 -22.99 2.85
N PRO A 396 9.05 -22.83 2.12
CA PRO A 396 7.71 -22.94 2.69
C PRO A 396 7.49 -24.36 3.27
N PRO A 397 6.90 -24.49 4.47
CA PRO A 397 6.47 -25.78 5.01
C PRO A 397 5.53 -26.52 4.07
N GLN A 398 5.50 -27.86 4.14
CA GLN A 398 4.53 -28.65 3.39
C GLN A 398 3.10 -28.34 3.88
N VAL A 399 2.20 -28.14 2.91
CA VAL A 399 0.80 -27.91 3.20
C VAL A 399 0.18 -29.20 3.77
N PRO A 400 -0.49 -29.16 4.94
CA PRO A 400 -1.15 -30.33 5.51
C PRO A 400 -2.19 -30.93 4.54
N ALA A 401 -2.28 -32.26 4.49
CA ALA A 401 -3.18 -32.98 3.57
C ALA A 401 -4.67 -32.65 3.77
N ASP A 402 -5.06 -32.24 4.98
CA ASP A 402 -6.45 -31.91 5.35
C ASP A 402 -6.82 -30.43 5.11
N SER A 403 -5.94 -29.64 4.47
CA SER A 403 -6.19 -28.22 4.21
C SER A 403 -7.24 -28.00 3.10
N THR A 404 -8.04 -26.94 3.24
CA THR A 404 -8.99 -26.53 2.21
C THR A 404 -8.28 -26.20 0.89
N PRO A 405 -8.81 -26.66 -0.27
CA PRO A 405 -8.19 -26.41 -1.56
C PRO A 405 -8.14 -24.90 -1.85
N PHE A 406 -7.02 -24.46 -2.41
CA PHE A 406 -6.83 -23.07 -2.78
C PHE A 406 -7.82 -22.66 -3.88
N ILE A 407 -8.43 -21.47 -3.73
CA ILE A 407 -9.54 -21.05 -4.60
C ILE A 407 -9.18 -21.04 -6.09
N LEU A 408 -7.93 -20.67 -6.44
CA LEU A 408 -7.49 -20.68 -7.85
C LEU A 408 -7.43 -22.09 -8.42
N ASP A 409 -7.09 -23.10 -7.61
CA ASP A 409 -7.05 -24.49 -8.07
C ASP A 409 -8.49 -24.99 -8.30
N THR A 410 -9.42 -24.62 -7.41
CA THR A 410 -10.86 -24.90 -7.58
C THR A 410 -11.44 -24.23 -8.82
N LEU A 411 -11.17 -22.94 -9.02
CA LEU A 411 -11.62 -22.18 -10.20
C LEU A 411 -11.00 -22.71 -11.49
N HIS A 412 -9.74 -23.13 -11.47
CA HIS A 412 -9.05 -23.71 -12.62
C HIS A 412 -9.68 -25.05 -13.02
N GLU A 413 -9.96 -25.93 -12.06
CA GLU A 413 -10.66 -27.19 -12.32
C GLU A 413 -12.10 -26.95 -12.80
N ALA A 414 -12.83 -26.02 -12.18
CA ALA A 414 -14.15 -25.62 -12.64
C ALA A 414 -14.12 -25.05 -14.06
N ALA A 415 -13.12 -24.22 -14.39
CA ALA A 415 -12.93 -23.68 -15.74
C ALA A 415 -12.61 -24.78 -16.76
N LYS A 416 -11.76 -25.76 -16.42
CA LYS A 416 -11.52 -26.93 -17.27
C LYS A 416 -12.80 -27.71 -17.53
N GLN A 417 -13.58 -27.99 -16.47
CA GLN A 417 -14.86 -28.68 -16.57
C GLN A 417 -15.89 -27.89 -17.38
N PHE A 418 -15.89 -26.57 -17.25
CA PHE A 418 -16.73 -25.68 -18.04
C PHE A 418 -16.35 -25.68 -19.52
N VAL A 419 -15.06 -25.63 -19.84
CA VAL A 419 -14.56 -25.70 -21.22
C VAL A 419 -14.86 -27.07 -21.84
N SER A 420 -14.71 -28.16 -21.08
CA SER A 420 -15.02 -29.51 -21.57
C SER A 420 -16.52 -29.75 -21.75
N SER A 421 -17.37 -29.24 -20.84
CA SER A 421 -18.84 -29.36 -20.94
C SER A 421 -19.45 -28.49 -22.05
N ARG A 422 -18.81 -27.37 -22.44
CA ARG A 422 -19.26 -26.49 -23.52
C ARG A 422 -18.75 -26.84 -24.92
N GLN A 423 -18.12 -28.00 -25.11
CA GLN A 423 -17.94 -28.56 -26.46
C GLN A 423 -19.25 -29.07 -27.11
N VAL A 424 -20.42 -28.85 -26.49
CA VAL A 424 -21.74 -29.14 -27.07
C VAL A 424 -22.43 -27.84 -27.50
N THR A 425 -22.97 -27.83 -28.73
CA THR A 425 -23.73 -26.76 -29.37
C THR A 425 -24.83 -26.18 -28.45
N GLY A 426 -24.92 -24.85 -28.34
CA GLY A 426 -25.80 -24.15 -27.41
C GLY A 426 -27.31 -24.44 -27.57
N PRO A 427 -28.14 -24.10 -26.57
CA PRO A 427 -29.56 -24.44 -26.55
C PRO A 427 -30.30 -23.77 -27.70
N ASN A 428 -30.95 -24.60 -28.52
CA ASN A 428 -31.78 -24.18 -29.65
C ASN A 428 -33.16 -23.75 -29.12
N LEU A 429 -33.46 -22.45 -29.13
CA LEU A 429 -34.76 -21.88 -28.73
C LEU A 429 -35.80 -21.91 -29.87
N ASP A 430 -35.56 -22.73 -30.89
CA ASP A 430 -36.44 -22.84 -32.05
C ASP A 430 -37.71 -23.61 -31.68
N GLY A 431 -38.86 -22.92 -31.69
CA GLY A 431 -40.19 -23.55 -31.59
C GLY A 431 -41.15 -23.03 -30.51
N TYR A 432 -40.78 -22.04 -29.69
CA TYR A 432 -41.67 -21.48 -28.65
C TYR A 432 -42.62 -20.40 -29.19
N ASN A 433 -43.92 -20.54 -28.89
CA ASN A 433 -45.00 -19.58 -29.21
C ASN A 433 -45.00 -18.35 -28.27
N PHE A 434 -45.75 -17.29 -28.62
CA PHE A 434 -45.86 -16.05 -27.83
C PHE A 434 -46.32 -16.32 -26.38
N ASP A 435 -47.28 -17.23 -26.19
CA ASP A 435 -47.76 -17.64 -24.86
C ASP A 435 -46.66 -18.25 -23.98
N ALA A 436 -45.71 -18.98 -24.57
CA ALA A 436 -44.57 -19.53 -23.85
C ALA A 436 -43.53 -18.45 -23.49
N MET A 437 -43.45 -17.37 -24.26
CA MET A 437 -42.65 -16.19 -23.88
C MET A 437 -43.34 -15.38 -22.80
N GLU A 438 -44.64 -15.15 -22.88
CA GLU A 438 -45.42 -14.48 -21.83
C GLU A 438 -45.34 -15.25 -20.50
N LEU A 439 -45.43 -16.59 -20.52
CA LEU A 439 -45.28 -17.43 -19.33
C LEU A 439 -43.85 -17.45 -18.77
N LEU A 440 -42.84 -17.22 -19.62
CA LEU A 440 -41.44 -17.13 -19.21
C LEU A 440 -41.13 -15.74 -18.61
N LEU A 441 -41.73 -14.70 -19.17
CA LEU A 441 -41.60 -13.30 -18.72
C LEU A 441 -42.41 -13.01 -17.45
N SER A 442 -43.39 -13.84 -17.11
CA SER A 442 -44.23 -13.71 -15.90
C SER A 442 -43.77 -14.58 -14.73
N ARG A 443 -42.60 -15.23 -14.82
CA ARG A 443 -42.06 -16.08 -13.75
C ARG A 443 -41.11 -15.31 -12.84
N ASP A 444 -41.48 -15.22 -11.57
CA ASP A 444 -40.67 -14.55 -10.53
C ASP A 444 -39.40 -15.33 -10.11
N ASP A 445 -39.28 -16.63 -10.46
CA ASP A 445 -38.20 -17.53 -10.00
C ASP A 445 -37.07 -17.78 -11.01
N MET A 446 -36.88 -16.92 -12.01
CA MET A 446 -35.81 -17.08 -13.00
C MET A 446 -34.53 -16.32 -12.61
N ALA A 447 -33.43 -17.07 -12.42
CA ALA A 447 -32.09 -16.52 -12.19
C ALA A 447 -31.46 -15.96 -13.49
N VAL A 448 -32.14 -15.02 -14.13
CA VAL A 448 -31.69 -14.33 -15.36
C VAL A 448 -31.90 -12.83 -15.15
N SER A 449 -30.91 -12.02 -15.54
CA SER A 449 -31.04 -10.56 -15.44
C SER A 449 -32.10 -9.99 -16.39
N GLU A 450 -32.72 -8.88 -15.99
CA GLU A 450 -33.71 -8.16 -16.80
C GLU A 450 -33.19 -7.88 -18.22
N PHE A 451 -31.94 -7.44 -18.33
CA PHE A 451 -31.32 -7.14 -19.62
C PHE A 451 -31.14 -8.38 -20.50
N GLU A 452 -30.80 -9.54 -19.92
CA GLU A 452 -30.71 -10.79 -20.66
C GLU A 452 -32.08 -11.26 -21.15
N LEU A 453 -33.13 -11.09 -20.35
CA LEU A 453 -34.51 -11.36 -20.76
C LEU A 453 -34.95 -10.45 -21.92
N ILE A 454 -34.63 -9.15 -21.87
CA ILE A 454 -34.88 -8.22 -22.98
C ILE A 454 -34.10 -8.64 -24.24
N ARG A 455 -32.84 -9.07 -24.12
CA ARG A 455 -32.05 -9.54 -25.27
C ARG A 455 -32.60 -10.83 -25.88
N LEU A 456 -33.05 -11.76 -25.04
CA LEU A 456 -33.70 -13.00 -25.47
C LEU A 456 -35.02 -12.71 -26.19
N THR A 457 -35.84 -11.83 -25.61
CA THR A 457 -37.12 -11.39 -26.18
C THR A 457 -36.91 -10.65 -27.50
N HIS A 458 -35.94 -9.74 -27.58
CA HIS A 458 -35.60 -9.06 -28.83
C HIS A 458 -35.14 -10.05 -29.93
N LYS A 459 -34.36 -11.07 -29.57
CA LYS A 459 -33.96 -12.13 -30.51
C LYS A 459 -35.16 -12.94 -31.00
N TRP A 460 -36.11 -13.22 -30.11
CA TRP A 460 -37.37 -13.88 -30.45
C TRP A 460 -38.26 -12.99 -31.34
N CYS A 461 -38.44 -11.71 -31.02
CA CYS A 461 -39.19 -10.71 -31.79
C CYS A 461 -38.67 -10.63 -33.24
N ARG A 462 -37.34 -10.54 -33.42
CA ARG A 462 -36.70 -10.52 -34.75
C ARG A 462 -36.93 -11.77 -35.59
N LYS A 463 -37.18 -12.91 -34.96
CA LYS A 463 -37.37 -14.19 -35.65
C LYS A 463 -38.85 -14.47 -35.96
N ASN A 464 -39.78 -13.88 -35.20
CA ASN A 464 -41.23 -14.07 -35.32
C ASN A 464 -41.98 -12.83 -35.88
N ASP A 465 -41.24 -11.87 -36.46
CA ASP A 465 -41.79 -10.64 -37.04
C ASP A 465 -42.68 -9.83 -36.07
N SER A 466 -42.27 -9.77 -34.80
CA SER A 466 -42.92 -8.99 -33.74
C SER A 466 -42.02 -7.84 -33.30
N THR A 467 -42.56 -6.84 -32.61
CA THR A 467 -41.75 -5.70 -32.10
C THR A 467 -41.36 -5.90 -30.64
N LEU A 468 -40.21 -5.35 -30.24
CA LEU A 468 -39.81 -5.34 -28.83
C LEU A 468 -40.66 -4.35 -28.01
N GLU A 469 -41.19 -3.32 -28.68
CA GLU A 469 -42.04 -2.27 -28.07
C GLU A 469 -43.29 -2.88 -27.41
N ASP A 470 -43.92 -3.85 -28.10
CA ASP A 470 -45.10 -4.55 -27.60
C ASP A 470 -44.82 -5.31 -26.29
N CYS A 471 -43.58 -5.74 -26.05
CA CYS A 471 -43.19 -6.51 -24.86
C CYS A 471 -42.63 -5.64 -23.72
N LEU A 472 -42.47 -4.32 -23.90
CA LEU A 472 -41.79 -3.47 -22.91
C LEU A 472 -42.47 -3.43 -21.54
N HIS A 473 -43.78 -3.62 -21.51
CA HIS A 473 -44.58 -3.61 -20.29
C HIS A 473 -44.33 -4.83 -19.38
N PHE A 474 -43.68 -5.87 -19.90
CA PHE A 474 -43.24 -7.02 -19.10
C PHE A 474 -41.90 -6.81 -18.40
N PHE A 475 -41.20 -5.70 -18.68
CA PHE A 475 -39.86 -5.47 -18.14
C PHE A 475 -39.79 -4.29 -17.17
N ASP A 476 -39.02 -4.44 -16.10
CA ASP A 476 -38.62 -3.33 -15.22
C ASP A 476 -37.35 -2.65 -15.79
N LEU A 477 -37.55 -1.68 -16.68
CA LEU A 477 -36.43 -0.99 -17.34
C LEU A 477 -35.62 -0.13 -16.35
N ASN A 478 -36.09 0.05 -15.11
CA ASN A 478 -35.32 0.74 -14.07
C ASN A 478 -34.11 -0.08 -13.62
N LEU A 479 -34.16 -1.41 -13.76
CA LEU A 479 -33.06 -2.31 -13.41
C LEU A 479 -31.90 -2.26 -14.42
N LEU A 480 -32.12 -1.68 -15.59
CA LEU A 480 -31.10 -1.57 -16.63
C LEU A 480 -30.02 -0.54 -16.28
N ALA A 481 -28.77 -0.93 -16.46
CA ALA A 481 -27.64 -0.01 -16.41
C ALA A 481 -27.69 1.02 -17.55
N ALA A 482 -26.97 2.14 -17.40
CA ALA A 482 -26.95 3.20 -18.42
C ALA A 482 -26.56 2.70 -19.82
N SER A 483 -25.59 1.78 -19.92
CA SER A 483 -25.17 1.16 -21.19
C SER A 483 -26.25 0.24 -21.78
N GLU A 484 -27.03 -0.42 -20.93
CA GLU A 484 -28.11 -1.33 -21.28
C GLU A 484 -29.34 -0.56 -21.75
N LYS A 485 -29.66 0.57 -21.10
CA LYS A 485 -30.70 1.52 -21.55
C LYS A 485 -30.38 2.07 -22.93
N VAL A 486 -29.14 2.47 -23.18
CA VAL A 486 -28.68 2.89 -24.52
C VAL A 486 -28.82 1.77 -25.53
N TRP A 487 -28.51 0.52 -25.15
CA TRP A 487 -28.73 -0.63 -26.03
C TRP A 487 -30.22 -0.84 -26.32
N ALA A 488 -31.10 -0.83 -25.31
CA ALA A 488 -32.53 -1.01 -25.49
C ALA A 488 -33.12 0.07 -26.41
N LEU A 489 -32.76 1.33 -26.20
CA LEU A 489 -33.15 2.44 -27.08
C LEU A 489 -32.65 2.27 -28.52
N SER A 490 -31.47 1.66 -28.72
CA SER A 490 -30.96 1.39 -30.08
C SER A 490 -31.73 0.29 -30.81
N GLN A 491 -32.53 -0.51 -30.09
CA GLN A 491 -33.36 -1.57 -30.68
C GLN A 491 -34.83 -1.17 -30.82
N LEU A 492 -35.26 -0.08 -30.17
CA LEU A 492 -36.63 0.43 -30.21
C LEU A 492 -36.79 1.54 -31.25
N PRO A 493 -38.01 1.77 -31.77
CA PRO A 493 -38.29 2.93 -32.60
C PRO A 493 -38.02 4.23 -31.82
N PRO A 494 -37.42 5.25 -32.45
CA PRO A 494 -37.19 6.54 -31.80
C PRO A 494 -38.52 7.27 -31.61
N SER A 495 -39.16 7.08 -30.47
CA SER A 495 -40.34 7.83 -30.04
C SER A 495 -40.08 8.55 -28.71
N PHE A 496 -40.86 9.59 -28.47
CA PHE A 496 -40.75 10.36 -27.23
C PHE A 496 -41.19 9.52 -26.03
N GLU A 497 -42.20 8.68 -26.22
CA GLU A 497 -42.78 7.76 -25.25
C GLU A 497 -41.79 6.66 -24.85
N THR A 498 -41.15 5.98 -25.81
CA THR A 498 -40.14 4.94 -25.52
C THR A 498 -38.91 5.52 -24.85
N SER A 499 -38.46 6.71 -25.31
CA SER A 499 -37.34 7.43 -24.69
C SER A 499 -37.66 7.84 -23.25
N SER A 500 -38.89 8.31 -23.00
CA SER A 500 -39.36 8.65 -21.66
C SER A 500 -39.42 7.43 -20.75
N LEU A 501 -39.95 6.31 -21.25
CA LEU A 501 -40.12 5.07 -20.50
C LEU A 501 -38.77 4.45 -20.09
N VAL A 502 -37.77 4.47 -20.97
CA VAL A 502 -36.45 3.88 -20.70
C VAL A 502 -35.57 4.80 -19.85
N MET A 503 -35.60 6.12 -20.11
CA MET A 503 -34.65 7.06 -19.50
C MET A 503 -35.15 7.72 -18.21
N ASN A 504 -36.46 7.69 -17.95
CA ASN A 504 -37.06 8.36 -16.80
C ASN A 504 -37.86 7.37 -15.94
N SER A 505 -37.27 6.95 -14.82
CA SER A 505 -37.89 5.99 -13.91
C SER A 505 -39.23 6.42 -13.31
N LEU A 506 -39.55 7.73 -13.30
CA LEU A 506 -40.87 8.19 -12.87
C LEU A 506 -41.99 7.64 -13.77
N CYS A 507 -41.71 7.41 -15.06
CA CYS A 507 -42.66 6.83 -16.02
C CYS A 507 -43.01 5.37 -15.74
N GLN A 508 -42.28 4.70 -14.85
CA GLN A 508 -42.54 3.32 -14.41
C GLN A 508 -42.87 3.24 -12.91
N SER A 509 -43.20 4.38 -12.28
CA SER A 509 -43.59 4.39 -10.88
C SER A 509 -44.93 3.68 -10.70
N ILE A 510 -45.03 2.81 -9.69
CA ILE A 510 -46.29 2.17 -9.30
C ILE A 510 -47.22 3.17 -8.60
N LEU A 511 -46.70 4.33 -8.16
CA LEU A 511 -47.46 5.31 -7.38
C LEU A 511 -48.12 6.41 -8.21
N VAL A 512 -47.65 6.64 -9.44
CA VAL A 512 -48.11 7.73 -10.32
C VAL A 512 -48.12 7.22 -11.75
N GLU A 513 -49.22 7.43 -12.47
CA GLU A 513 -49.32 7.03 -13.87
C GLU A 513 -48.62 8.02 -14.82
N PRO A 514 -48.10 7.59 -15.98
CA PRO A 514 -47.52 8.49 -16.99
C PRO A 514 -48.46 9.63 -17.42
N SER A 515 -49.76 9.37 -17.47
CA SER A 515 -50.82 10.35 -17.76
C SER A 515 -50.88 11.47 -16.72
N GLU A 516 -50.64 11.16 -15.44
CA GLU A 516 -50.62 12.11 -14.32
C GLU A 516 -49.33 12.97 -14.30
N LEU A 517 -48.24 12.48 -14.90
CA LEU A 517 -46.99 13.22 -15.07
C LEU A 517 -47.01 14.22 -16.23
N GLN A 518 -47.89 14.02 -17.21
CA GLN A 518 -48.00 14.85 -18.42
C GLN A 518 -48.25 16.34 -18.14
N PRO A 519 -49.25 16.72 -17.31
CA PRO A 519 -49.55 18.13 -17.03
C PRO A 519 -48.38 18.90 -16.42
N PHE A 520 -47.49 18.21 -15.71
CA PHE A 520 -46.33 18.81 -15.05
C PHE A 520 -45.03 18.69 -15.86
N LYS A 521 -45.08 18.08 -17.05
CA LYS A 521 -43.90 17.75 -17.89
C LYS A 521 -42.87 16.86 -17.17
N LEU A 522 -43.29 16.09 -16.18
CA LEU A 522 -42.41 15.20 -15.41
C LEU A 522 -42.03 13.92 -16.17
N HIS A 523 -42.73 13.62 -17.27
CA HIS A 523 -42.46 12.51 -18.17
C HIS A 523 -41.36 12.80 -19.21
N TYR A 524 -40.77 14.00 -19.23
CA TYR A 524 -39.79 14.39 -20.25
C TYR A 524 -38.55 13.46 -20.28
N PRO A 525 -38.11 12.93 -21.44
CA PRO A 525 -36.97 12.01 -21.54
C PRO A 525 -35.64 12.58 -21.04
N GLY A 526 -35.46 13.91 -21.11
CA GLY A 526 -34.27 14.57 -20.60
C GLY A 526 -34.23 14.73 -19.07
N LEU A 527 -35.33 14.39 -18.37
CA LEU A 527 -35.33 14.20 -16.92
C LEU A 527 -34.86 12.79 -16.61
N HIS A 528 -33.54 12.58 -16.65
CA HIS A 528 -32.91 11.31 -16.31
C HIS A 528 -33.08 11.03 -14.81
N CYS A 529 -34.16 10.32 -14.46
CA CYS A 529 -34.44 9.92 -13.10
C CYS A 529 -34.05 8.45 -12.92
N GLU A 530 -33.24 8.15 -11.92
CA GLU A 530 -32.95 6.78 -11.47
C GLU A 530 -33.68 6.51 -10.15
N CYS A 531 -34.41 5.40 -10.07
CA CYS A 531 -35.10 4.99 -8.86
C CYS A 531 -34.09 4.40 -7.87
N ILE A 532 -33.95 5.02 -6.70
CA ILE A 532 -33.03 4.60 -5.63
C ILE A 532 -33.74 3.93 -4.45
N TYR A 533 -35.08 3.98 -4.44
CA TYR A 533 -35.91 3.36 -3.42
C TYR A 533 -37.30 3.08 -3.97
N ASN A 534 -37.83 1.88 -3.76
CA ASN A 534 -39.20 1.53 -4.14
C ASN A 534 -39.85 0.63 -3.08
N SER A 535 -40.95 1.06 -2.45
CA SER A 535 -41.62 0.29 -1.40
C SER A 535 -42.22 -1.06 -1.86
N SER A 536 -42.30 -1.35 -3.16
CA SER A 536 -42.68 -2.69 -3.64
C SER A 536 -41.54 -3.71 -3.53
N GLN A 537 -40.27 -3.25 -3.57
CA GLN A 537 -39.07 -4.08 -3.48
C GLN A 537 -38.37 -3.92 -2.12
N ASP A 538 -38.33 -2.69 -1.60
CA ASP A 538 -37.68 -2.30 -0.35
C ASP A 538 -38.67 -2.23 0.81
N ARG A 539 -38.18 -2.50 2.03
CA ARG A 539 -38.98 -2.32 3.24
C ARG A 539 -39.27 -0.85 3.51
N LEU A 540 -40.54 -0.51 3.77
CA LEU A 540 -40.99 0.85 4.11
C LEU A 540 -40.27 1.44 5.34
N ALA A 541 -39.92 0.61 6.32
CA ALA A 541 -39.13 1.02 7.48
C ALA A 541 -37.76 1.66 7.16
N ARG A 542 -37.17 1.37 5.99
CA ARG A 542 -35.89 1.96 5.56
C ARG A 542 -36.03 3.29 4.81
N PHE A 543 -37.26 3.66 4.46
CA PHE A 543 -37.53 4.79 3.58
C PHE A 543 -36.88 6.10 4.07
N LEU A 544 -37.12 6.50 5.33
CA LEU A 544 -36.59 7.77 5.84
C LEU A 544 -35.06 7.77 5.99
N ASP A 545 -34.45 6.64 6.32
CA ASP A 545 -32.98 6.52 6.32
C ASP A 545 -32.40 6.66 4.91
N THR A 546 -33.02 6.06 3.89
CA THR A 546 -32.62 6.22 2.49
C THR A 546 -32.82 7.67 2.02
N VAL A 547 -33.94 8.31 2.40
CA VAL A 547 -34.19 9.73 2.10
C VAL A 547 -33.11 10.61 2.74
N ALA A 548 -32.77 10.38 4.01
CA ALA A 548 -31.77 11.16 4.74
C ALA A 548 -30.37 11.05 4.12
N ARG A 549 -29.91 9.84 3.80
CA ARG A 549 -28.64 9.63 3.10
C ARG A 549 -28.63 10.34 1.75
N SER A 550 -29.70 10.16 0.99
CA SER A 550 -29.84 10.78 -0.33
C SER A 550 -29.89 12.32 -0.27
N MET A 551 -30.46 12.89 0.81
CA MET A 551 -30.51 14.34 1.02
C MET A 551 -29.13 14.98 1.12
N GLU A 552 -28.17 14.31 1.73
CA GLU A 552 -26.79 14.76 1.86
C GLU A 552 -25.98 14.55 0.57
N THR A 553 -26.21 13.43 -0.12
CA THR A 553 -25.39 13.01 -1.26
C THR A 553 -25.72 13.73 -2.57
N PHE A 554 -27.00 13.94 -2.89
CA PHE A 554 -27.44 14.36 -4.23
C PHE A 554 -27.88 15.82 -4.30
N HIS A 555 -27.73 16.49 -5.45
CA HIS A 555 -28.26 17.84 -5.62
C HIS A 555 -29.73 17.83 -5.97
N ARG A 556 -30.20 16.89 -6.80
CA ARG A 556 -31.59 16.88 -7.29
C ARG A 556 -32.29 15.58 -6.96
N LYS A 557 -33.33 15.65 -6.14
CA LYS A 557 -34.10 14.47 -5.70
C LYS A 557 -35.58 14.68 -5.95
N PHE A 558 -36.27 13.60 -6.26
CA PHE A 558 -37.71 13.55 -6.36
C PHE A 558 -38.23 12.44 -5.46
N ILE A 559 -39.11 12.76 -4.51
CA ILE A 559 -39.72 11.80 -3.60
C ILE A 559 -41.19 11.70 -3.96
N THR A 560 -41.71 10.50 -4.16
CA THR A 560 -43.14 10.23 -4.30
C THR A 560 -43.64 9.44 -3.10
N VAL A 561 -44.77 9.86 -2.54
CA VAL A 561 -45.36 9.25 -1.34
C VAL A 561 -46.87 9.18 -1.51
N ARG A 562 -47.43 7.97 -1.41
CA ARG A 562 -48.88 7.77 -1.38
C ARG A 562 -49.38 7.93 0.05
N VAL A 563 -50.00 9.08 0.33
CA VAL A 563 -50.45 9.48 1.67
C VAL A 563 -51.91 9.14 1.94
N ASP A 564 -52.66 8.81 0.89
CA ASP A 564 -54.05 8.35 0.92
C ASP A 564 -54.32 7.51 -0.34
N GLU A 565 -55.33 6.64 -0.34
CA GLU A 565 -55.70 5.88 -1.54
C GLU A 565 -56.03 6.79 -2.73
N ARG A 566 -56.53 8.00 -2.46
CA ARG A 566 -56.98 8.98 -3.45
C ARG A 566 -55.93 10.06 -3.75
N LEU A 567 -54.78 10.06 -3.08
CA LEU A 567 -53.76 11.11 -3.21
C LEU A 567 -52.32 10.60 -3.08
N THR A 568 -51.54 10.86 -4.12
CA THR A 568 -50.07 10.76 -4.10
C THR A 568 -49.43 12.14 -4.12
N LEU A 569 -48.34 12.32 -3.38
CA LEU A 569 -47.57 13.56 -3.31
C LEU A 569 -46.18 13.38 -3.93
N GLY A 570 -45.76 14.34 -4.74
CA GLY A 570 -44.39 14.48 -5.23
C GLY A 570 -43.66 15.62 -4.51
N ILE A 571 -42.41 15.41 -4.13
CA ILE A 571 -41.55 16.41 -3.46
C ILE A 571 -40.23 16.47 -4.21
N TYR A 572 -39.99 17.59 -4.89
CA TYR A 572 -38.73 17.86 -5.58
C TYR A 572 -37.83 18.77 -4.75
N VAL A 573 -36.61 18.31 -4.46
CA VAL A 573 -35.61 19.02 -3.67
C VAL A 573 -34.33 19.23 -4.50
N PRO A 574 -34.05 20.45 -4.98
CA PRO A 574 -32.91 20.76 -5.85
C PRO A 574 -31.66 21.26 -5.11
N GLN A 575 -31.45 20.81 -3.87
CA GLN A 575 -30.21 21.08 -3.14
C GLN A 575 -29.88 19.99 -2.13
N LYS A 576 -28.60 19.91 -1.72
CA LYS A 576 -28.14 19.07 -0.60
C LYS A 576 -28.63 19.62 0.73
N ILE A 577 -28.98 18.72 1.65
CA ILE A 577 -29.34 19.02 3.04
C ILE A 577 -28.54 18.07 3.91
N GLU A 578 -27.80 18.61 4.87
CA GLU A 578 -27.00 17.81 5.79
C GLU A 578 -27.90 17.01 6.75
N ARG A 579 -27.55 15.74 6.96
CA ARG A 579 -28.33 14.82 7.79
C ARG A 579 -28.40 15.31 9.23
N GLY A 580 -29.60 15.35 9.80
CA GLY A 580 -29.82 15.76 11.19
C GLY A 580 -29.66 17.27 11.44
N GLN A 581 -29.45 18.08 10.40
CA GLN A 581 -29.41 19.54 10.50
C GLN A 581 -30.57 20.21 9.76
N GLU A 582 -30.89 21.46 10.11
CA GLU A 582 -31.91 22.25 9.42
C GLU A 582 -31.31 23.04 8.26
N GLY A 583 -31.64 22.64 7.03
CA GLY A 583 -31.25 23.38 5.83
C GLY A 583 -32.29 24.41 5.40
N GLN A 584 -31.86 25.62 5.06
CA GLN A 584 -32.74 26.64 4.47
C GLN A 584 -32.97 26.32 2.99
N VAL A 585 -34.23 26.22 2.57
CA VAL A 585 -34.62 25.86 1.19
C VAL A 585 -35.32 26.99 0.43
N ASP A 586 -35.84 27.99 1.14
CA ASP A 586 -36.57 29.14 0.58
C ASP A 586 -37.58 28.71 -0.50
N ASP A 587 -37.54 29.27 -1.70
CA ASP A 587 -38.49 29.01 -2.80
C ASP A 587 -38.09 27.87 -3.74
N ARG A 588 -37.06 27.08 -3.38
CA ARG A 588 -36.45 26.09 -4.28
C ARG A 588 -37.16 24.73 -4.28
N VAL A 589 -37.80 24.33 -3.19
CA VAL A 589 -38.50 23.04 -3.10
C VAL A 589 -39.84 23.15 -3.82
N ARG A 590 -40.17 22.14 -4.63
CA ARG A 590 -41.44 22.08 -5.35
C ARG A 590 -42.25 20.86 -4.94
N LEU A 591 -43.52 21.07 -4.71
CA LEU A 591 -44.48 20.09 -4.25
C LEU A 591 -45.51 19.84 -5.35
N PHE A 592 -45.91 18.59 -5.52
CA PHE A 592 -46.87 18.12 -6.51
C PHE A 592 -47.94 17.28 -5.81
N ALA A 593 -49.20 17.46 -6.18
CA ALA A 593 -50.31 16.63 -5.73
C ALA A 593 -50.94 15.93 -6.94
N PHE A 594 -51.05 14.59 -6.85
CA PHE A 594 -51.62 13.70 -7.86
C PHE A 594 -52.90 13.07 -7.28
N PRO A 595 -54.07 13.71 -7.48
CA PRO A 595 -55.34 13.16 -7.02
C PRO A 595 -55.87 12.13 -8.03
N HIS A 596 -55.99 10.87 -7.60
CA HIS A 596 -56.40 9.76 -8.48
C HIS A 596 -57.91 9.71 -8.79
N SER A 597 -58.69 10.68 -8.30
CA SER A 597 -60.17 10.66 -8.33
C SER A 597 -60.81 11.91 -8.94
N GLN A 598 -60.02 12.84 -9.47
CA GLN A 598 -60.53 14.03 -10.17
C GLN A 598 -60.01 14.06 -11.62
N GLY A 599 -60.89 14.33 -12.58
CA GLY A 599 -60.54 14.43 -14.00
C GLY A 599 -59.51 15.54 -14.30
N THR A 600 -58.94 15.50 -15.51
CA THR A 600 -57.78 16.27 -15.98
C THR A 600 -57.93 17.81 -15.99
N GLU A 601 -59.11 18.35 -15.67
CA GLU A 601 -59.45 19.77 -15.89
C GLU A 601 -58.87 20.78 -14.86
N THR A 602 -58.21 20.33 -13.78
CA THR A 602 -57.70 21.23 -12.70
C THR A 602 -56.19 21.16 -12.40
N SER A 603 -55.38 20.45 -13.19
CA SER A 603 -53.99 20.09 -12.83
C SER A 603 -53.00 21.26 -12.62
N GLN A 604 -53.20 22.43 -13.24
CA GLN A 604 -52.23 23.53 -13.15
C GLN A 604 -52.06 24.13 -11.74
N ARG A 605 -53.02 23.96 -10.82
CA ARG A 605 -52.97 24.50 -9.45
C ARG A 605 -52.47 23.52 -8.39
N LEU A 606 -52.04 22.33 -8.79
CA LEU A 606 -51.62 21.26 -7.87
C LEU A 606 -50.09 21.09 -7.79
N SER A 607 -49.34 21.98 -8.43
CA SER A 607 -47.89 22.14 -8.21
C SER A 607 -47.61 23.50 -7.57
N LEU A 608 -46.90 23.52 -6.45
CA LEU A 608 -46.54 24.74 -5.73
C LEU A 608 -45.06 24.71 -5.35
N SER A 609 -44.38 25.85 -5.49
CA SER A 609 -43.09 26.05 -4.86
C SER A 609 -43.27 26.45 -3.41
N THR A 610 -42.25 26.17 -2.59
CA THR A 610 -42.09 26.82 -1.30
C THR A 610 -41.90 28.33 -1.48
N LYS A 611 -41.92 29.08 -0.38
CA LYS A 611 -41.73 30.55 -0.35
C LYS A 611 -40.45 30.88 0.41
N LYS A 612 -40.04 32.15 0.45
CA LYS A 612 -38.98 32.61 1.37
C LYS A 612 -39.28 32.15 2.81
N ASP A 613 -38.22 31.84 3.56
CA ASP A 613 -38.24 31.38 4.97
C ASP A 613 -38.66 29.91 5.17
N TYR A 614 -38.75 29.12 4.11
CA TYR A 614 -38.92 27.67 4.25
C TYR A 614 -37.61 26.97 4.60
N ARG A 615 -37.71 26.00 5.51
CA ARG A 615 -36.62 25.17 6.01
C ARG A 615 -37.00 23.70 5.93
N LEU A 616 -36.00 22.83 5.76
CA LEU A 616 -36.16 21.39 5.67
C LEU A 616 -35.22 20.70 6.66
N TYR A 617 -35.77 19.78 7.44
CA TYR A 617 -35.03 18.91 8.36
C TYR A 617 -35.23 17.46 7.93
N CYS A 618 -34.15 16.68 7.87
CA CYS A 618 -34.21 15.27 7.53
C CYS A 618 -33.18 14.44 8.32
N ASP A 619 -33.63 13.38 8.96
CA ASP A 619 -32.79 12.34 9.56
C ASP A 619 -33.40 10.94 9.29
N ALA A 620 -32.88 9.88 9.93
CA ALA A 620 -33.39 8.52 9.73
C ALA A 620 -34.84 8.30 10.21
N ASN A 621 -35.39 9.21 11.00
CA ASN A 621 -36.68 9.06 11.67
C ASN A 621 -37.73 10.07 11.23
N VAL A 622 -37.32 11.23 10.72
CA VAL A 622 -38.18 12.37 10.43
C VAL A 622 -37.73 13.07 9.15
N PHE A 623 -38.69 13.37 8.29
CA PHE A 623 -38.60 14.36 7.22
C PHE A 623 -39.63 15.46 7.48
N GLN A 624 -39.19 16.71 7.62
CA GLN A 624 -40.07 17.83 7.96
C GLN A 624 -39.76 19.08 7.12
N LEU A 625 -40.75 19.53 6.36
CA LEU A 625 -40.72 20.77 5.57
C LEU A 625 -41.64 21.81 6.21
N PHE A 626 -41.10 22.94 6.66
CA PHE A 626 -41.83 23.93 7.45
C PHE A 626 -41.41 25.37 7.11
N GLN A 627 -42.27 26.34 7.46
CA GLN A 627 -42.01 27.75 7.24
C GLN A 627 -41.67 28.47 8.55
N GLY A 628 -40.46 29.02 8.66
CA GLY A 628 -39.95 29.68 9.86
C GLY A 628 -39.72 28.71 11.02
N ALA A 629 -40.77 28.35 11.75
CA ALA A 629 -40.71 27.45 12.92
C ALA A 629 -41.38 26.10 12.64
N ARG A 630 -40.88 25.01 13.25
CA ARG A 630 -41.38 23.64 13.06
C ARG A 630 -42.89 23.47 13.29
N ARG A 631 -43.51 24.28 14.17
CA ARG A 631 -44.98 24.27 14.35
C ARG A 631 -45.77 24.63 13.09
N ASN A 632 -45.18 25.37 12.15
CA ASN A 632 -45.80 25.74 10.88
C ASN A 632 -45.34 24.80 9.75
N THR A 633 -45.54 23.49 9.98
CA THR A 633 -45.17 22.45 9.02
C THR A 633 -46.11 22.41 7.83
N TRP A 634 -45.58 22.10 6.65
CA TRP A 634 -46.35 21.74 5.47
C TRP A 634 -46.42 20.21 5.32
N ILE A 635 -45.25 19.54 5.32
CA ILE A 635 -45.15 18.08 5.24
C ILE A 635 -44.31 17.57 6.41
N HIS A 636 -44.86 16.59 7.13
CA HIS A 636 -44.18 15.85 8.17
C HIS A 636 -44.31 14.35 7.89
N LEU A 637 -43.20 13.68 7.61
CA LEU A 637 -43.11 12.22 7.53
C LEU A 637 -42.30 11.75 8.74
N ALA A 638 -42.79 10.77 9.47
CA ALA A 638 -42.07 10.23 10.61
C ALA A 638 -42.31 8.73 10.77
N ASN A 639 -41.29 8.01 11.23
CA ASN A 639 -41.43 6.62 11.64
C ASN A 639 -42.47 6.53 12.78
N ALA A 640 -43.37 5.54 12.72
CA ALA A 640 -44.38 5.39 13.76
C ALA A 640 -43.90 4.48 14.91
N ALA A 641 -44.29 4.80 16.14
CA ALA A 641 -44.20 3.86 17.24
C ALA A 641 -45.10 2.64 16.93
N SER A 642 -44.53 1.42 17.02
CA SER A 642 -45.26 0.18 16.79
C SER A 642 -46.02 -0.24 18.06
N ASP A 643 -47.29 -0.61 17.92
CA ASP A 643 -48.06 -1.31 18.94
C ASP A 643 -47.66 -2.79 18.91
N ASP A 644 -46.71 -3.14 19.78
CA ASP A 644 -46.18 -4.49 19.90
C ASP A 644 -47.07 -5.42 20.74
N SER A 645 -48.18 -4.94 21.31
CA SER A 645 -49.06 -5.74 22.19
C SER A 645 -49.49 -7.10 21.62
N PRO A 646 -49.71 -7.30 20.30
CA PRO A 646 -50.14 -8.59 19.74
C PRO A 646 -49.02 -9.64 19.71
N TYR A 647 -47.75 -9.22 19.68
CA TYR A 647 -46.60 -10.10 19.48
C TYR A 647 -45.48 -9.91 20.51
N ARG A 648 -45.70 -9.10 21.55
CA ARG A 648 -44.74 -8.82 22.63
C ARG A 648 -44.27 -10.09 23.35
N ASN A 649 -45.17 -11.07 23.51
CA ASN A 649 -44.91 -12.32 24.22
C ASN A 649 -44.38 -13.45 23.32
N ALA A 650 -44.11 -13.19 22.04
CA ALA A 650 -43.57 -14.22 21.16
C ALA A 650 -42.15 -14.63 21.60
N GLU A 651 -41.95 -15.95 21.75
CA GLU A 651 -40.74 -16.57 22.30
C GLU A 651 -39.52 -16.48 21.38
N THR A 652 -39.75 -16.38 20.07
CA THR A 652 -38.67 -16.32 19.07
C THR A 652 -38.71 -15.02 18.28
N GLU A 653 -37.54 -14.53 17.87
CA GLU A 653 -37.40 -13.32 17.06
C GLU A 653 -38.12 -13.47 15.71
N ARG A 654 -38.13 -14.68 15.13
CA ARG A 654 -38.89 -15.01 13.91
C ARG A 654 -40.41 -14.92 14.11
N ALA A 655 -40.93 -15.29 15.28
CA ALA A 655 -42.34 -15.15 15.60
C ALA A 655 -42.73 -13.69 15.86
N ARG A 656 -41.87 -12.89 16.53
CA ARG A 656 -42.06 -11.44 16.66
C ARG A 656 -42.11 -10.73 15.31
N ARG A 657 -41.22 -11.11 14.37
CA ARG A 657 -41.18 -10.56 13.02
C ARG A 657 -42.45 -10.88 12.22
N ARG A 658 -42.96 -12.12 12.30
CA ARG A 658 -44.23 -12.51 11.65
C ARG A 658 -45.42 -11.77 12.25
N GLY A 659 -45.53 -11.71 13.57
CA GLY A 659 -46.59 -10.96 14.25
C GLY A 659 -46.55 -9.46 13.92
N ARG A 660 -45.36 -8.86 13.80
CA ARG A 660 -45.23 -7.48 13.34
C ARG A 660 -45.70 -7.30 11.89
N GLN A 661 -45.36 -8.20 10.99
CA GLN A 661 -45.83 -8.17 9.61
C GLN A 661 -47.37 -8.27 9.53
N GLU A 662 -47.98 -9.18 10.27
CA GLU A 662 -49.45 -9.30 10.35
C GLU A 662 -50.11 -8.01 10.83
N THR A 663 -49.50 -7.29 11.78
CA THR A 663 -50.03 -5.98 12.21
C THR A 663 -49.87 -4.87 11.18
N LEU A 664 -48.88 -4.95 10.29
CA LEU A 664 -48.73 -4.04 9.16
C LEU A 664 -49.80 -4.35 8.10
N ASP A 665 -49.99 -5.63 7.77
CA ASP A 665 -50.92 -6.10 6.74
C ASP A 665 -52.38 -5.78 7.09
N VAL A 666 -52.75 -5.84 8.38
CA VAL A 666 -54.09 -5.48 8.89
C VAL A 666 -54.24 -3.96 9.13
N GLY A 667 -53.20 -3.16 8.86
CA GLY A 667 -53.23 -1.71 9.00
C GLY A 667 -53.25 -1.19 10.45
N ARG A 668 -52.84 -2.01 11.42
CA ARG A 668 -52.76 -1.64 12.85
C ARG A 668 -51.47 -0.86 13.15
N ASN A 669 -50.36 -1.29 12.55
CA ASN A 669 -49.07 -0.59 12.59
C ASN A 669 -48.77 0.01 11.21
N PHE A 670 -47.95 1.07 11.19
CA PHE A 670 -47.44 1.66 9.96
C PHE A 670 -45.95 1.95 10.15
N ASP A 671 -45.12 1.62 9.17
CA ASP A 671 -43.68 1.91 9.27
C ASP A 671 -43.41 3.42 9.21
N CYS A 672 -44.18 4.17 8.41
CA CYS A 672 -44.06 5.62 8.29
C CYS A 672 -45.44 6.28 8.23
N ARG A 673 -45.59 7.44 8.90
CA ARG A 673 -46.82 8.23 8.93
C ARG A 673 -46.59 9.62 8.35
N ALA A 674 -47.56 10.10 7.59
CA ALA A 674 -47.59 11.43 6.99
C ALA A 674 -48.59 12.36 7.70
N SER A 675 -48.21 13.62 7.86
CA SER A 675 -49.11 14.73 8.20
C SER A 675 -48.89 15.85 7.18
N VAL A 676 -49.95 16.25 6.49
CA VAL A 676 -49.86 17.17 5.36
C VAL A 676 -50.91 18.27 5.48
N ALA A 677 -50.45 19.52 5.45
CA ALA A 677 -51.30 20.70 5.40
C ALA A 677 -51.87 20.90 3.98
N LEU A 678 -52.93 20.16 3.64
CA LEU A 678 -53.54 20.18 2.29
C LEU A 678 -54.16 21.53 1.92
N ASP A 679 -54.55 22.35 2.90
CA ASP A 679 -55.02 23.71 2.69
C ASP A 679 -53.96 24.62 2.06
N LYS A 680 -52.67 24.34 2.29
CA LYS A 680 -51.55 25.03 1.64
C LYS A 680 -51.42 24.68 0.15
N PHE A 681 -51.96 23.53 -0.29
CA PHE A 681 -52.12 23.21 -1.72
C PHE A 681 -53.37 23.87 -2.30
N SER A 682 -54.55 23.50 -1.79
CA SER A 682 -55.79 24.20 -2.07
C SER A 682 -56.88 23.78 -1.08
N ARG A 683 -57.81 24.70 -0.78
CA ARG A 683 -59.01 24.36 0.02
C ARG A 683 -59.91 23.33 -0.67
N GLY A 684 -59.89 23.25 -2.00
CA GLY A 684 -60.63 22.23 -2.76
C GLY A 684 -60.06 20.83 -2.52
N LEU A 685 -58.74 20.69 -2.61
CA LEU A 685 -58.05 19.42 -2.35
C LEU A 685 -58.27 18.94 -0.91
N GLN A 686 -58.19 19.84 0.07
CA GLN A 686 -58.47 19.51 1.47
C GLN A 686 -59.91 19.06 1.70
N LYS A 687 -60.90 19.67 1.03
CA LYS A 687 -62.31 19.23 1.13
C LYS A 687 -62.54 17.87 0.51
N HIS A 688 -61.85 17.56 -0.59
CA HIS A 688 -61.98 16.31 -1.33
C HIS A 688 -61.33 15.12 -0.62
N ILE A 689 -60.11 15.29 -0.13
CA ILE A 689 -59.33 14.23 0.52
C ILE A 689 -59.61 14.16 2.03
N GLY A 690 -59.89 15.30 2.67
CA GLY A 690 -60.05 15.40 4.12
C GLY A 690 -58.77 15.82 4.84
N ARG A 691 -58.63 15.43 6.11
CA ARG A 691 -57.43 15.73 6.93
C ARG A 691 -56.42 14.60 6.84
N VAL A 692 -55.21 14.90 6.35
CA VAL A 692 -54.05 13.99 6.42
C VAL A 692 -53.24 14.34 7.65
N ASN A 693 -53.50 13.66 8.77
CA ASN A 693 -52.83 13.90 10.05
C ASN A 693 -52.44 12.57 10.70
N ARG A 694 -51.13 12.29 10.78
CA ARG A 694 -50.55 11.02 11.25
C ARG A 694 -51.13 9.80 10.53
N THR A 695 -51.50 9.96 9.27
CA THR A 695 -52.01 8.91 8.37
C THR A 695 -50.86 7.98 7.98
N GLY A 696 -51.09 6.67 7.96
CA GLY A 696 -50.09 5.71 7.48
C GLY A 696 -49.81 5.89 5.99
N ILE A 697 -48.54 5.84 5.60
CA ILE A 697 -48.15 5.88 4.18
C ILE A 697 -48.39 4.51 3.56
N LEU A 698 -49.05 4.48 2.40
CA LEU A 698 -49.40 3.24 1.69
C LEU A 698 -48.30 2.77 0.71
N GLY A 699 -47.40 3.69 0.33
CA GLY A 699 -46.26 3.39 -0.53
C GLY A 699 -45.38 4.62 -0.73
N ALA A 700 -44.10 4.42 -1.03
CA ALA A 700 -43.15 5.49 -1.30
C ALA A 700 -42.12 5.05 -2.35
N SER A 701 -41.72 5.96 -3.23
CA SER A 701 -40.58 5.77 -4.12
C SER A 701 -39.73 7.03 -4.18
N MET A 702 -38.43 6.88 -4.41
CA MET A 702 -37.49 8.00 -4.48
C MET A 702 -36.60 7.88 -5.71
N GLN A 703 -36.45 8.99 -6.42
CA GLN A 703 -35.62 9.12 -7.60
C GLN A 703 -34.52 10.16 -7.41
N ASN A 704 -33.36 9.91 -8.01
CA ASN A 704 -32.26 10.86 -8.12
C ASN A 704 -32.08 11.31 -9.58
N LEU A 705 -31.70 12.57 -9.80
CA LEU A 705 -31.45 13.15 -11.13
C LEU A 705 -29.97 13.35 -11.47
N ASP A 706 -29.05 13.01 -10.57
CA ASP A 706 -27.60 13.09 -10.80
C ASP A 706 -27.03 11.68 -11.12
N LEU A 707 -26.13 11.57 -12.12
CA LEU A 707 -25.47 10.29 -12.48
C LEU A 707 -24.71 9.71 -11.27
N TRP A 708 -25.11 8.53 -10.80
CA TRP A 708 -24.51 7.87 -9.63
C TRP A 708 -23.52 6.77 -10.04
N LEU A 709 -22.35 6.77 -9.39
CA LEU A 709 -21.53 5.57 -9.22
C LEU A 709 -21.94 4.94 -7.89
N ARG A 710 -22.31 3.66 -7.88
CA ARG A 710 -22.71 2.98 -6.65
C ARG A 710 -21.65 3.14 -5.56
N PHE A 711 -21.96 3.83 -4.47
CA PHE A 711 -21.07 3.92 -3.32
C PHE A 711 -21.06 2.55 -2.62
N VAL A 712 -19.91 1.90 -2.62
CA VAL A 712 -19.69 0.63 -1.92
C VAL A 712 -19.37 0.98 -0.47
N ASP A 713 -20.20 0.50 0.45
CA ASP A 713 -20.00 0.72 1.88
C ASP A 713 -18.87 -0.19 2.38
N THR A 714 -17.64 0.33 2.39
CA THR A 714 -16.46 -0.41 2.88
C THR A 714 -16.60 -0.62 4.38
N ARG A 715 -16.87 -1.84 4.82
CA ARG A 715 -17.14 -2.15 6.24
C ARG A 715 -15.86 -2.24 7.08
N GLU A 716 -14.73 -2.58 6.46
CA GLU A 716 -13.47 -2.85 7.15
C GLU A 716 -12.26 -2.51 6.28
N VAL A 717 -11.26 -1.85 6.84
CA VAL A 717 -9.95 -1.62 6.19
C VAL A 717 -8.91 -2.51 6.85
N MET A 718 -8.33 -3.44 6.08
CA MET A 718 -7.28 -4.33 6.55
C MET A 718 -5.92 -3.63 6.48
N PRO A 719 -5.18 -3.46 7.59
CA PRO A 719 -3.88 -2.83 7.59
C PRO A 719 -2.85 -3.71 6.86
N LEU A 720 -1.83 -3.06 6.29
CA LEU A 720 -0.74 -3.78 5.60
C LEU A 720 0.13 -4.58 6.60
N PHE A 721 0.42 -3.99 7.76
CA PHE A 721 1.20 -4.62 8.82
C PHE A 721 0.28 -5.14 9.93
N GLU A 722 0.65 -6.27 10.53
CA GLU A 722 -0.04 -6.84 11.68
C GLU A 722 0.06 -5.86 12.86
N ARG A 723 -1.09 -5.44 13.39
CA ARG A 723 -1.17 -4.49 14.52
C ARG A 723 -1.49 -5.16 15.86
N ASP A 724 -1.85 -6.44 15.83
CA ASP A 724 -2.25 -7.17 17.03
C ASP A 724 -1.01 -7.64 17.80
N ALA A 725 -0.70 -6.96 18.90
CA ALA A 725 0.37 -7.35 19.80
C ALA A 725 -0.01 -8.61 20.62
N ARG A 726 0.98 -9.51 20.81
CA ARG A 726 0.80 -10.72 21.61
C ARG A 726 0.42 -10.40 23.06
N GLU A 727 -0.43 -11.23 23.63
CA GLU A 727 -0.70 -11.21 25.07
C GLU A 727 0.41 -11.95 25.81
N TYR A 728 0.83 -11.38 26.94
CA TYR A 728 1.83 -11.97 27.82
C TYR A 728 1.46 -11.72 29.28
N ILE A 729 1.99 -12.56 30.18
CA ILE A 729 1.66 -12.57 31.60
C ILE A 729 2.95 -12.39 32.39
N LEU A 730 2.93 -11.53 33.41
CA LEU A 730 4.07 -11.39 34.30
C LEU A 730 4.12 -12.53 35.33
N PRO A 731 5.30 -13.07 35.66
CA PRO A 731 5.45 -13.97 36.80
C PRO A 731 4.94 -13.30 38.08
N SER A 732 4.24 -14.06 38.93
CA SER A 732 3.70 -13.57 40.21
C SER A 732 3.95 -14.60 41.31
N LEU A 733 3.86 -14.16 42.57
CA LEU A 733 3.94 -15.08 43.71
C LEU A 733 2.72 -16.01 43.86
N SER A 734 1.65 -15.76 43.08
CA SER A 734 0.48 -16.63 43.08
C SER A 734 0.78 -17.91 42.28
N GLY A 735 0.67 -19.08 42.93
CA GLY A 735 0.94 -20.38 42.32
C GLY A 735 2.34 -20.97 42.60
N ILE A 736 3.17 -20.33 43.44
CA ILE A 736 4.45 -20.91 43.88
C ILE A 736 4.19 -22.00 44.92
N ASP A 737 4.82 -23.16 44.74
CA ASP A 737 4.92 -24.17 45.77
C ASP A 737 6.04 -23.81 46.75
N TRP A 738 5.66 -23.41 47.96
CA TRP A 738 6.61 -22.94 48.96
C TRP A 738 7.35 -24.06 49.69
N SER A 739 6.96 -25.34 49.51
CA SER A 739 7.70 -26.47 50.12
C SER A 739 9.03 -26.76 49.44
N ASP A 740 9.15 -26.40 48.16
CA ASP A 740 10.31 -26.68 47.33
C ASP A 740 11.34 -25.53 47.33
N GLU A 741 10.97 -24.38 47.92
CA GLU A 741 11.80 -23.19 47.96
C GLU A 741 12.66 -23.15 49.24
N PRO A 742 13.93 -22.70 49.16
CA PRO A 742 14.81 -22.63 50.33
C PRO A 742 14.28 -21.72 51.45
N ASP A 743 14.50 -22.10 52.70
CA ASP A 743 14.01 -21.38 53.89
C ASP A 743 14.30 -19.86 53.88
N TYR A 744 15.47 -19.45 53.41
CA TYR A 744 15.85 -18.04 53.33
C TYR A 744 15.05 -17.27 52.27
N VAL A 745 14.66 -17.92 51.17
CA VAL A 745 13.76 -17.34 50.15
C VAL A 745 12.36 -17.24 50.71
N VAL A 746 11.87 -18.29 51.40
CA VAL A 746 10.53 -18.28 52.01
C VAL A 746 10.41 -17.19 53.07
N GLN A 747 11.38 -17.05 53.98
CA GLN A 747 11.38 -16.00 55.00
C GLN A 747 11.25 -14.59 54.41
N ILE A 748 11.94 -14.32 53.31
CA ILE A 748 12.02 -12.98 52.73
C ILE A 748 10.88 -12.72 51.73
N ALA A 749 10.65 -13.65 50.79
CA ALA A 749 9.67 -13.49 49.72
C ALA A 749 8.22 -13.67 50.19
N LYS A 750 7.96 -14.61 51.13
CA LYS A 750 6.61 -14.92 51.63
C LYS A 750 6.28 -14.18 52.92
N TYR A 751 7.18 -14.20 53.91
CA TYR A 751 6.92 -13.64 55.24
C TYR A 751 7.49 -12.23 55.45
N SER A 752 8.20 -11.66 54.46
CA SER A 752 8.82 -10.32 54.54
C SER A 752 9.73 -10.13 55.76
N MET A 753 10.36 -11.21 56.24
CA MET A 753 11.21 -11.22 57.42
C MET A 753 12.68 -10.92 57.02
N MET A 754 13.02 -9.63 56.98
CA MET A 754 14.36 -9.17 56.54
C MET A 754 15.52 -9.61 57.43
N SER A 755 15.26 -10.04 58.68
CA SER A 755 16.28 -10.61 59.56
C SER A 755 16.94 -11.87 59.00
N GLY A 756 16.27 -12.59 58.08
CA GLY A 756 16.83 -13.73 57.37
C GLY A 756 18.03 -13.40 56.47
N LEU A 757 18.30 -12.11 56.20
CA LEU A 757 19.45 -11.65 55.42
C LEU A 757 20.77 -11.69 56.21
N ARG A 758 20.76 -11.76 57.55
CA ARG A 758 21.97 -11.51 58.37
C ARG A 758 23.10 -12.54 58.24
N ASN A 759 22.81 -13.76 57.77
CA ASN A 759 23.76 -14.89 57.78
C ASN A 759 23.85 -15.57 56.40
N LEU A 760 23.78 -14.79 55.31
CA LEU A 760 23.88 -15.33 53.94
C LEU A 760 25.29 -15.17 53.37
N ASP A 761 25.73 -16.17 52.61
CA ASP A 761 26.93 -16.05 51.78
C ASP A 761 26.60 -15.34 50.45
N LYS A 762 27.64 -14.98 49.69
CA LYS A 762 27.48 -14.30 48.40
C LYS A 762 26.56 -15.06 47.44
N LYS A 763 26.69 -16.38 47.34
CA LYS A 763 25.89 -17.20 46.40
C LYS A 763 24.41 -17.17 46.77
N LYS A 764 24.08 -17.24 48.06
CA LYS A 764 22.70 -17.16 48.56
C LYS A 764 22.11 -15.77 48.35
N TYR A 765 22.89 -14.70 48.57
CA TYR A 765 22.44 -13.34 48.23
C TYR A 765 22.14 -13.21 46.74
N THR A 766 23.07 -13.60 45.86
CA THR A 766 22.86 -13.56 44.41
C THR A 766 21.63 -14.38 44.00
N SER A 767 21.51 -15.61 44.49
CA SER A 767 20.36 -16.48 44.20
C SER A 767 19.03 -15.86 44.65
N LEU A 768 18.96 -15.31 45.86
CA LEU A 768 17.77 -14.65 46.38
C LEU A 768 17.40 -13.43 45.54
N PHE A 769 18.38 -12.58 45.24
CA PHE A 769 18.15 -11.35 44.52
C PHE A 769 17.69 -11.61 43.08
N THR A 770 18.34 -12.55 42.38
CA THR A 770 17.90 -12.99 41.05
C THR A 770 16.50 -13.60 41.11
N TRP A 771 16.21 -14.45 42.11
CA TRP A 771 14.88 -15.05 42.29
C TRP A 771 13.77 -14.00 42.46
N LEU A 772 14.03 -12.96 43.25
CA LEU A 772 13.08 -11.85 43.45
C LEU A 772 12.95 -10.98 42.19
N LEU A 773 14.05 -10.77 41.46
CA LEU A 773 14.08 -9.97 40.23
C LEU A 773 13.28 -10.65 39.11
N ASP A 774 13.48 -11.95 38.90
CA ASP A 774 12.79 -12.76 37.89
C ASP A 774 11.27 -12.76 38.11
N ARG A 775 10.83 -12.62 39.36
CA ARG A 775 9.43 -12.56 39.78
C ARG A 775 8.89 -11.14 39.99
N ARG A 776 9.67 -10.11 39.64
CA ARG A 776 9.34 -8.68 39.75
C ARG A 776 8.91 -8.23 41.15
N GLU A 777 9.47 -8.82 42.19
CA GLU A 777 9.30 -8.38 43.56
C GLU A 777 10.20 -7.16 43.88
N ASN A 778 10.15 -6.13 43.03
CA ASN A 778 11.00 -4.94 43.09
C ASN A 778 10.90 -4.21 44.44
N ALA A 779 9.70 -4.17 45.02
CA ALA A 779 9.49 -3.56 46.34
C ALA A 779 10.23 -4.32 47.44
N LYS A 780 10.25 -5.66 47.39
CA LYS A 780 10.99 -6.49 48.35
C LYS A 780 12.50 -6.39 48.12
N LEU A 781 12.95 -6.35 46.86
CA LEU A 781 14.37 -6.09 46.55
C LEU A 781 14.85 -4.75 47.13
N LEU A 782 14.06 -3.68 46.96
CA LEU A 782 14.37 -2.37 47.55
C LEU A 782 14.41 -2.43 49.08
N GLN A 783 13.52 -3.20 49.71
CA GLN A 783 13.54 -3.42 51.16
C GLN A 783 14.79 -4.19 51.61
N CYS A 784 15.18 -5.24 50.89
CA CYS A 784 16.42 -5.99 51.16
C CYS A 784 17.64 -5.07 51.08
N TYR A 785 17.74 -4.24 50.04
CA TYR A 785 18.85 -3.30 49.85
C TYR A 785 18.89 -2.27 50.98
N LYS A 786 17.76 -1.63 51.29
CA LYS A 786 17.67 -0.67 52.40
C LYS A 786 18.08 -1.29 53.73
N TYR A 787 17.58 -2.49 54.03
CA TYR A 787 17.90 -3.20 55.26
C TYR A 787 19.40 -3.51 55.36
N LEU A 788 20.00 -4.07 54.31
CA LEU A 788 21.43 -4.39 54.29
C LEU A 788 22.29 -3.13 54.42
N LEU A 789 22.00 -2.06 53.68
CA LEU A 789 22.78 -0.82 53.75
C LEU A 789 22.71 -0.16 55.13
N LEU A 790 21.54 -0.13 55.77
CA LEU A 790 21.40 0.35 57.15
C LEU A 790 22.21 -0.51 58.14
N HIS A 791 22.11 -1.83 58.04
CA HIS A 791 22.83 -2.75 58.94
C HIS A 791 24.35 -2.78 58.72
N ILE A 792 24.82 -2.46 57.50
CA ILE A 792 26.24 -2.23 57.21
C ILE A 792 26.69 -0.92 57.87
N GLN A 793 25.91 0.16 57.74
CA GLN A 793 26.21 1.46 58.36
C GLN A 793 26.29 1.36 59.89
N ASP A 794 25.32 0.67 60.51
CA ASP A 794 25.26 0.46 61.97
C ASP A 794 26.30 -0.56 62.49
N ARG A 795 27.11 -1.16 61.59
CA ARG A 795 28.12 -2.20 61.91
C ARG A 795 27.56 -3.41 62.66
N ILE A 796 26.31 -3.78 62.35
CA ILE A 796 25.62 -4.91 62.99
C ILE A 796 26.02 -6.26 62.35
N LEU A 797 26.36 -6.24 61.06
CA LEU A 797 26.84 -7.43 60.33
C LEU A 797 28.34 -7.61 60.52
N ASP A 798 28.82 -8.86 60.52
CA ASP A 798 30.26 -9.13 60.48
C ASP A 798 30.88 -8.74 59.14
N GLU A 799 32.17 -8.40 59.13
CA GLU A 799 32.87 -7.87 57.95
C GLU A 799 32.81 -8.80 56.73
N SER A 800 32.83 -10.12 56.93
CA SER A 800 32.76 -11.09 55.84
C SER A 800 31.39 -11.11 55.17
N THR A 801 30.32 -11.00 55.97
CA THR A 801 28.94 -10.88 55.47
C THR A 801 28.70 -9.52 54.82
N GLN A 802 29.26 -8.43 55.36
CA GLN A 802 29.18 -7.10 54.74
C GLN A 802 29.78 -7.11 53.33
N GLN A 803 30.98 -7.68 53.17
CA GLN A 803 31.62 -7.79 51.86
C GLN A 803 30.82 -8.67 50.91
N ALA A 804 30.36 -9.86 51.35
CA ALA A 804 29.56 -10.77 50.53
C ALA A 804 28.23 -10.14 50.07
N ALA A 805 27.56 -9.38 50.94
CA ALA A 805 26.34 -8.66 50.61
C ALA A 805 26.61 -7.55 49.59
N LEU A 806 27.62 -6.71 49.81
CA LEU A 806 27.96 -5.61 48.90
C LEU A 806 28.36 -6.11 47.52
N GLU A 807 29.17 -7.18 47.43
CA GLU A 807 29.54 -7.79 46.15
C GLU A 807 28.30 -8.28 45.39
N ALA A 808 27.39 -9.02 46.06
CA ALA A 808 26.16 -9.49 45.44
C ALA A 808 25.22 -8.35 45.03
N MET A 809 25.14 -7.29 45.84
CA MET A 809 24.31 -6.13 45.55
C MET A 809 24.82 -5.33 44.35
N ILE A 810 26.15 -5.15 44.24
CA ILE A 810 26.80 -4.46 43.11
C ILE A 810 26.66 -5.28 41.83
N GLU A 811 26.89 -6.60 41.88
CA GLU A 811 26.73 -7.49 40.72
C GLU A 811 25.30 -7.44 40.14
N LEU A 812 24.29 -7.34 41.01
CA LEU A 812 22.90 -7.24 40.59
C LEU A 812 22.55 -5.89 39.95
N LEU A 813 23.25 -4.79 40.27
CA LEU A 813 23.01 -3.48 39.65
C LEU A 813 23.11 -3.51 38.11
N LEU A 814 23.96 -4.41 37.57
CA LEU A 814 24.10 -4.63 36.14
C LEU A 814 22.84 -5.25 35.50
N SER A 815 22.00 -5.93 36.29
CA SER A 815 20.74 -6.55 35.85
C SER A 815 19.50 -5.79 36.32
N ALA A 816 19.64 -4.96 37.36
CA ALA A 816 18.57 -4.17 37.97
C ALA A 816 19.04 -2.74 38.32
N PRO A 817 19.22 -1.85 37.32
CA PRO A 817 19.75 -0.50 37.52
C PRO A 817 18.93 0.36 38.49
N PHE A 818 17.61 0.17 38.56
CA PHE A 818 16.71 0.91 39.45
C PHE A 818 17.09 0.83 40.94
N LEU A 819 17.80 -0.23 41.35
CA LEU A 819 18.28 -0.39 42.72
C LEU A 819 19.42 0.56 43.08
N SER A 820 20.10 1.14 42.09
CA SER A 820 21.21 2.09 42.29
C SER A 820 20.81 3.32 43.10
N VAL A 821 19.55 3.78 42.99
CA VAL A 821 19.02 4.92 43.76
C VAL A 821 19.14 4.69 45.27
N THR A 822 19.04 3.43 45.72
CA THR A 822 19.20 3.09 47.15
C THR A 822 20.64 3.08 47.64
N PHE A 823 21.62 3.00 46.75
CA PHE A 823 23.05 2.97 47.10
C PHE A 823 23.64 4.33 47.51
N GLY A 824 22.88 5.43 47.35
CA GLY A 824 23.35 6.78 47.68
C GLY A 824 23.35 7.12 49.17
N VAL A 825 23.74 6.23 50.08
CA VAL A 825 23.77 6.49 51.54
C VAL A 825 25.07 7.20 51.93
N GLU A 826 24.97 8.22 52.79
CA GLU A 826 25.98 9.26 53.02
C GLU A 826 27.29 8.76 53.68
N GLU A 827 27.23 7.69 54.47
CA GLU A 827 28.36 7.24 55.32
C GLU A 827 29.06 5.96 54.87
N LEU A 828 28.64 5.32 53.77
CA LEU A 828 29.23 4.03 53.33
C LEU A 828 30.73 4.11 53.00
N TRP A 829 31.22 5.23 52.48
CA TRP A 829 32.63 5.38 52.08
C TRP A 829 33.53 5.91 53.19
N THR A 830 32.95 6.54 54.20
CA THR A 830 33.68 7.18 55.31
C THR A 830 33.74 6.31 56.56
N SER A 831 32.76 5.43 56.74
CA SER A 831 32.62 4.57 57.93
C SER A 831 33.00 3.10 57.72
N SER A 832 33.30 2.67 56.49
CA SER A 832 33.62 1.28 56.15
C SER A 832 35.11 0.92 56.26
N SER A 833 35.42 -0.37 56.30
CA SER A 833 36.81 -0.88 56.30
C SER A 833 37.55 -0.58 54.99
N THR A 834 38.88 -0.71 55.04
CA THR A 834 39.77 -0.46 53.89
C THR A 834 39.45 -1.33 52.68
N GLU A 835 39.04 -2.57 52.93
CA GLU A 835 38.68 -3.60 51.96
C GLU A 835 37.36 -3.26 51.26
N ILE A 836 36.36 -2.82 52.02
CA ILE A 836 35.06 -2.38 51.48
C ILE A 836 35.22 -1.10 50.64
N CYS A 837 36.02 -0.14 51.12
CA CYS A 837 36.33 1.07 50.37
C CYS A 837 37.07 0.76 49.06
N ALA A 838 37.94 -0.26 49.04
CA ALA A 838 38.61 -0.72 47.83
C ALA A 838 37.62 -1.39 46.84
N LEU A 839 36.68 -2.19 47.34
CA LEU A 839 35.61 -2.80 46.54
C LEU A 839 34.73 -1.71 45.89
N LEU A 840 34.25 -0.75 46.67
CA LEU A 840 33.43 0.36 46.18
C LEU A 840 34.18 1.23 45.16
N ALA A 841 35.46 1.51 45.39
CA ALA A 841 36.30 2.23 44.43
C ALA A 841 36.46 1.47 43.11
N LYS A 842 36.64 0.15 43.17
CA LYS A 842 36.76 -0.71 41.97
C LYS A 842 35.46 -0.77 41.16
N SER A 843 34.31 -0.73 41.83
CA SER A 843 32.99 -0.81 41.20
C SER A 843 32.31 0.55 40.97
N ALA A 844 33.01 1.66 41.24
CA ALA A 844 32.45 3.01 41.18
C ALA A 844 31.82 3.34 39.81
N ILE A 845 32.49 2.96 38.72
CA ILE A 845 31.99 3.20 37.37
C ILE A 845 30.74 2.38 37.06
N ASP A 846 30.66 1.13 37.53
CA ASP A 846 29.50 0.27 37.31
C ASP A 846 28.28 0.78 38.09
N ILE A 847 28.50 1.34 39.29
CA ILE A 847 27.45 2.00 40.07
C ILE A 847 27.00 3.29 39.36
N LEU A 848 27.92 4.12 38.84
CA LEU A 848 27.56 5.33 38.07
C LEU A 848 26.76 4.98 36.80
N ARG A 849 27.15 3.92 36.07
CA ARG A 849 26.40 3.42 34.91
C ARG A 849 24.99 2.97 35.31
N ALA A 850 24.84 2.27 36.43
CA ALA A 850 23.53 1.86 36.92
C ALA A 850 22.63 3.05 37.28
N HIS A 851 23.20 4.15 37.81
CA HIS A 851 22.46 5.40 38.03
C HIS A 851 21.97 5.99 36.70
N VAL A 852 22.85 6.09 35.69
CA VAL A 852 22.48 6.59 34.35
C VAL A 852 21.35 5.77 33.73
N LEU A 853 21.45 4.44 33.78
CA LEU A 853 20.40 3.54 33.27
C LEU A 853 19.09 3.64 34.07
N ALA A 854 19.13 4.02 35.35
CA ALA A 854 17.95 4.26 36.17
C ALA A 854 17.31 5.63 35.95
N ALA A 855 18.02 6.58 35.31
CA ALA A 855 17.58 7.96 35.11
C ALA A 855 16.28 8.05 34.29
N GLY A 856 16.05 7.12 33.36
CA GLY A 856 14.82 7.06 32.57
C GLY A 856 13.57 6.75 33.41
N GLU A 857 13.66 5.87 34.41
CA GLU A 857 12.52 5.48 35.26
C GLU A 857 12.34 6.41 36.46
N HIS A 858 13.44 6.89 37.03
CA HIS A 858 13.46 7.64 38.30
C HIS A 858 13.77 9.13 38.16
N GLN A 859 14.06 9.62 36.96
CA GLN A 859 14.24 11.05 36.66
C GLN A 859 15.17 11.75 37.69
N GLU A 860 14.71 12.86 38.28
CA GLU A 860 15.46 13.69 39.24
C GLU A 860 15.91 12.92 40.51
N PHE A 861 15.25 11.82 40.88
CA PHE A 861 15.62 11.05 42.07
C PHE A 861 17.01 10.40 41.97
N VAL A 862 17.56 10.29 40.77
CA VAL A 862 18.91 9.75 40.53
C VAL A 862 20.01 10.79 40.84
N LEU A 863 19.72 12.08 40.70
CA LEU A 863 20.73 13.16 40.77
C LEU A 863 21.40 13.24 42.15
N GLY A 864 20.63 13.10 43.24
CA GLY A 864 21.14 13.14 44.61
C GLY A 864 22.17 12.02 44.89
N PRO A 865 21.79 10.73 44.73
CA PRO A 865 22.70 9.60 44.82
C PRO A 865 23.92 9.70 43.88
N PHE A 866 23.71 10.13 42.63
CA PHE A 866 24.78 10.28 41.64
C PHE A 866 25.83 11.31 42.08
N ASN A 867 25.39 12.49 42.53
CA ASN A 867 26.29 13.54 43.04
C ASN A 867 27.05 13.13 44.30
N ARG A 868 26.38 12.41 45.22
CA ARG A 868 27.03 11.88 46.43
C ARG A 868 28.14 10.90 46.07
N LEU A 869 27.88 9.98 45.15
CA LEU A 869 28.88 9.03 44.67
C LEU A 869 30.07 9.75 44.00
N LEU A 870 29.79 10.71 43.09
CA LEU A 870 30.85 11.50 42.46
C LEU A 870 31.72 12.20 43.49
N SER A 871 31.13 12.79 44.55
CA SER A 871 31.89 13.46 45.63
C SER A 871 32.87 12.54 46.36
N GLN A 872 32.57 11.24 46.46
CA GLN A 872 33.35 10.23 47.19
C GLN A 872 34.41 9.54 46.32
N ILE A 873 34.22 9.47 45.00
CA ILE A 873 35.19 8.87 44.07
C ILE A 873 36.46 9.73 44.03
N LYS A 874 37.63 9.08 44.17
CA LYS A 874 38.93 9.76 44.14
C LYS A 874 39.33 10.15 42.72
N THR A 875 39.36 9.20 41.79
CA THR A 875 39.76 9.42 40.39
C THR A 875 39.05 8.48 39.43
N LEU A 876 38.77 8.93 38.21
CA LEU A 876 38.29 8.16 37.08
C LEU A 876 39.26 8.32 35.89
N SER A 877 39.36 7.29 35.07
CA SER A 877 40.11 7.36 33.81
C SER A 877 39.33 8.14 32.74
N LEU A 878 40.05 8.71 31.77
CA LEU A 878 39.44 9.39 30.61
C LEU A 878 38.52 8.45 29.82
N THR A 879 38.85 7.16 29.74
CA THR A 879 38.04 6.13 29.07
C THR A 879 36.73 5.87 29.81
N GLU A 880 36.75 5.80 31.15
CA GLU A 880 35.53 5.60 31.95
C GLU A 880 34.58 6.79 31.82
N VAL A 881 35.12 8.01 31.81
CA VAL A 881 34.31 9.23 31.66
C VAL A 881 33.73 9.38 30.26
N ALA A 882 34.53 9.11 29.21
CA ALA A 882 34.02 9.08 27.84
C ALA A 882 32.90 8.04 27.67
N GLY A 883 33.09 6.83 28.22
CA GLY A 883 32.08 5.78 28.17
C GLY A 883 30.81 6.12 28.97
N LEU A 884 30.93 6.88 30.06
CA LEU A 884 29.78 7.36 30.82
C LEU A 884 29.00 8.43 30.04
N ALA A 885 29.68 9.38 29.41
CA ALA A 885 29.06 10.40 28.56
C ALA A 885 28.39 9.78 27.32
N GLU A 886 29.03 8.78 26.70
CA GLU A 886 28.46 8.00 25.60
C GLU A 886 27.18 7.28 26.04
N LEU A 887 27.19 6.62 27.21
CA LEU A 887 26.00 5.96 27.77
C LEU A 887 24.87 6.96 28.05
N ILE A 888 25.18 8.12 28.62
CA ILE A 888 24.21 9.20 28.85
C ILE A 888 23.58 9.63 27.53
N SER A 889 24.39 9.83 26.48
CA SER A 889 23.88 10.25 25.16
C SER A 889 22.87 9.28 24.54
N LEU A 890 22.99 7.99 24.84
CA LEU A 890 22.16 6.94 24.27
C LEU A 890 20.94 6.57 25.14
N THR A 891 21.00 6.79 26.46
CA THR A 891 19.99 6.25 27.39
C THR A 891 19.18 7.31 28.12
N VAL A 892 19.70 8.53 28.26
CA VAL A 892 18.99 9.63 28.92
C VAL A 892 18.09 10.34 27.90
N ARG A 893 16.78 10.21 28.10
CA ARG A 893 15.76 10.65 27.11
C ARG A 893 15.37 12.12 27.23
N SER A 894 15.61 12.74 28.38
CA SER A 894 15.29 14.15 28.65
C SER A 894 16.55 15.00 28.49
N PRO A 895 16.53 16.02 27.61
CA PRO A 895 17.63 16.98 27.51
C PRO A 895 17.92 17.67 28.85
N ASP A 896 16.88 18.02 29.62
CA ASP A 896 17.02 18.68 30.93
C ASP A 896 17.77 17.79 31.93
N LEU A 897 17.35 16.53 32.06
CA LEU A 897 18.02 15.57 32.96
C LEU A 897 19.47 15.27 32.50
N ALA A 898 19.72 15.31 31.20
CA ALA A 898 21.07 15.15 30.66
C ALA A 898 21.96 16.35 31.01
N LEU A 899 21.43 17.58 30.96
CA LEU A 899 22.13 18.78 31.43
C LEU A 899 22.46 18.65 32.93
N ASP A 900 21.52 18.19 33.76
CA ASP A 900 21.75 18.02 35.20
C ASP A 900 22.85 16.97 35.48
N LEU A 901 22.84 15.84 34.76
CA LEU A 901 23.85 14.79 34.93
C LEU A 901 25.23 15.20 34.40
N LEU A 902 25.28 15.91 33.27
CA LEU A 902 26.54 16.25 32.59
C LEU A 902 27.14 17.56 33.08
N LEU A 903 26.37 18.65 33.08
CA LEU A 903 26.84 19.99 33.43
C LEU A 903 26.76 20.27 34.92
N GLU A 904 25.66 19.89 35.58
CA GLU A 904 25.50 20.22 37.02
C GLU A 904 26.16 19.19 37.93
N SER A 905 26.32 17.95 37.47
CA SER A 905 26.90 16.86 38.27
C SER A 905 28.32 16.50 37.85
N LEU A 906 28.58 16.15 36.59
CA LEU A 906 29.90 15.64 36.15
C LEU A 906 30.97 16.74 35.99
N ASP A 907 30.64 17.89 35.36
CA ASP A 907 31.59 19.00 35.12
C ASP A 907 32.20 19.59 36.42
N PRO A 908 31.45 19.84 37.51
CA PRO A 908 32.02 20.42 38.73
C PRO A 908 33.08 19.53 39.40
N TYR A 909 33.00 18.21 39.23
CA TYR A 909 33.98 17.28 39.77
C TYR A 909 35.12 16.93 38.80
N SER A 910 35.10 17.43 37.55
CA SER A 910 36.05 17.04 36.51
C SER A 910 37.51 17.28 36.89
N ASP A 911 37.80 18.43 37.52
CA ASP A 911 39.15 18.86 37.91
C ASP A 911 39.75 17.94 39.00
N ARG A 912 38.91 17.24 39.78
CA ARG A 912 39.32 16.29 40.82
C ARG A 912 39.38 14.86 40.30
N LEU A 913 38.38 14.46 39.50
CA LEU A 913 38.23 13.08 39.04
C LEU A 913 39.26 12.71 37.97
N LEU A 914 39.62 13.64 37.08
CA LEU A 914 40.55 13.36 35.96
C LEU A 914 42.01 13.66 36.36
N ARG A 915 42.90 12.67 36.19
CA ARG A 915 44.35 12.86 36.36
C ARG A 915 44.93 13.47 35.08
N GLY A 916 45.17 14.78 35.06
CA GLY A 916 45.75 15.47 33.90
C GLY A 916 45.89 16.98 34.07
N ASN A 917 46.33 17.66 33.02
CA ASN A 917 46.36 19.12 32.99
C ASN A 917 44.92 19.69 33.03
N LYS A 918 44.64 20.66 33.91
CA LYS A 918 43.28 21.19 34.13
C LYS A 918 42.61 21.74 32.87
N PRO A 919 43.28 22.53 32.00
CA PRO A 919 42.69 23.02 30.76
C PRO A 919 42.33 21.90 29.79
N THR A 920 43.19 20.88 29.66
CA THR A 920 42.95 19.71 28.81
C THR A 920 41.77 18.88 29.32
N SER A 921 41.67 18.69 30.63
CA SER A 921 40.57 17.94 31.26
C SER A 921 39.22 18.64 31.09
N ARG A 922 39.18 19.98 31.25
CA ARG A 922 37.97 20.78 30.99
C ARG A 922 37.58 20.81 29.52
N HIS A 923 38.56 20.90 28.62
CA HIS A 923 38.31 20.83 27.18
C HIS A 923 37.71 19.47 26.80
N PHE A 924 38.29 18.39 27.32
CA PHE A 924 37.82 17.03 27.11
C PHE A 924 36.35 16.89 27.54
N ILE A 925 36.01 17.22 28.79
CA ILE A 925 34.64 17.13 29.32
C ILE A 925 33.66 17.97 28.50
N ARG A 926 33.97 19.24 28.22
CA ARG A 926 33.06 20.13 27.49
C ARG A 926 32.71 19.61 26.09
N ASN A 927 33.66 19.04 25.38
CA ASN A 927 33.39 18.46 24.07
C ASN A 927 32.53 17.18 24.19
N LEU A 928 32.82 16.31 25.17
CA LEU A 928 31.98 15.13 25.43
C LEU A 928 30.53 15.52 25.73
N ILE A 929 30.32 16.57 26.54
CA ILE A 929 28.99 17.07 26.88
C ILE A 929 28.28 17.62 25.62
N GLY A 930 28.97 18.41 24.81
CA GLY A 930 28.40 18.93 23.55
C GLY A 930 27.94 17.80 22.63
N ILE A 931 28.80 16.81 22.38
CA ILE A 931 28.48 15.64 21.54
C ILE A 931 27.28 14.86 22.11
N ALA A 932 27.24 14.68 23.43
CA ALA A 932 26.14 13.97 24.08
C ALA A 932 24.80 14.70 23.91
N LEU A 933 24.76 16.01 24.15
CA LEU A 933 23.55 16.82 24.05
C LEU A 933 23.01 16.93 22.62
N ASP A 934 23.91 17.01 21.63
CA ASP A 934 23.53 17.04 20.21
C ASP A 934 22.78 15.75 19.82
N HIS A 935 23.31 14.57 20.19
CA HIS A 935 22.66 13.29 19.89
C HIS A 935 21.35 13.09 20.67
N ILE A 936 21.29 13.52 21.94
CA ILE A 936 20.06 13.46 22.74
C ILE A 936 18.97 14.32 22.08
N SER A 937 19.33 15.49 21.57
CA SER A 937 18.40 16.38 20.86
C SER A 937 17.89 15.74 19.58
N GLU A 938 18.77 15.15 18.75
CA GLU A 938 18.39 14.38 17.56
C GLU A 938 17.44 13.23 17.90
N ALA A 939 17.76 12.46 18.94
CA ALA A 939 16.95 11.33 19.40
C ALA A 939 15.58 11.77 19.95
N ALA A 940 15.47 12.97 20.53
CA ALA A 940 14.22 13.53 21.04
C ALA A 940 13.27 14.01 19.93
N GLU A 941 13.80 14.35 18.74
CA GLU A 941 12.99 14.76 17.59
C GLU A 941 12.31 13.58 16.86
N ALA A 942 12.74 12.34 17.11
CA ALA A 942 12.15 11.14 16.52
C ALA A 942 10.71 10.90 17.04
N LYS A 943 9.72 10.94 16.14
CA LYS A 943 8.29 10.88 16.52
C LYS A 943 7.52 9.66 16.03
N VAL A 944 7.97 9.01 14.95
CA VAL A 944 7.16 7.97 14.28
C VAL A 944 7.87 6.62 14.43
N PRO A 945 7.32 5.68 15.24
CA PRO A 945 7.82 4.32 15.29
C PRO A 945 7.57 3.61 13.95
N ARG A 946 8.32 2.54 13.70
CA ARG A 946 8.08 1.65 12.56
C ARG A 946 6.66 1.08 12.62
N GLU A 947 6.04 0.91 11.47
CA GLU A 947 4.69 0.35 11.37
C GLU A 947 4.63 -1.16 11.65
N ASP A 948 5.76 -1.87 11.50
CA ASP A 948 5.86 -3.30 11.75
C ASP A 948 6.23 -3.61 13.22
N LEU A 949 5.53 -4.59 13.80
CA LEU A 949 5.85 -5.13 15.12
C LEU A 949 7.00 -6.12 15.04
N LEU A 950 7.94 -6.00 15.98
CA LEU A 950 9.13 -6.83 16.08
C LEU A 950 8.96 -7.96 17.10
N GLN A 951 9.64 -9.06 16.81
CA GLN A 951 9.80 -10.21 17.70
C GLN A 951 11.29 -10.36 18.00
N LEU A 952 11.65 -10.09 19.25
CA LEU A 952 13.03 -10.10 19.69
C LEU A 952 13.40 -11.49 20.24
N LYS A 953 14.64 -11.91 20.00
CA LYS A 953 15.26 -13.11 20.58
C LYS A 953 16.49 -12.73 21.39
N LEU A 954 16.67 -13.33 22.55
CA LEU A 954 17.81 -13.03 23.40
C LEU A 954 19.08 -13.68 22.83
N GLY A 955 20.09 -12.86 22.57
CA GLY A 955 21.43 -13.29 22.14
C GLY A 955 22.42 -13.36 23.30
N SER A 956 23.72 -13.47 22.97
CA SER A 956 24.80 -13.46 23.97
C SER A 956 25.20 -12.05 24.39
N ARG A 957 25.90 -11.95 25.53
CA ARG A 957 26.60 -10.71 25.90
C ARG A 957 27.77 -10.44 24.96
N ASP A 958 27.99 -9.17 24.64
CA ASP A 958 29.09 -8.74 23.80
C ASP A 958 30.39 -8.52 24.61
N SER A 959 31.46 -8.09 23.93
CA SER A 959 32.77 -7.82 24.57
C SER A 959 32.74 -6.70 25.61
N THR A 960 31.71 -5.87 25.61
CA THR A 960 31.50 -4.77 26.57
C THR A 960 30.57 -5.17 27.73
N GLY A 961 30.03 -6.40 27.71
CA GLY A 961 29.17 -6.95 28.74
C GLY A 961 27.68 -6.66 28.57
N PHE A 962 27.28 -5.96 27.50
CA PHE A 962 25.87 -5.67 27.19
C PHE A 962 25.21 -6.83 26.45
N TRP A 963 23.90 -7.00 26.64
CA TRP A 963 23.13 -8.05 25.94
C TRP A 963 22.92 -7.69 24.48
N THR A 964 23.03 -8.68 23.61
CA THR A 964 22.59 -8.55 22.21
C THR A 964 21.21 -9.17 22.05
N VAL A 965 20.34 -8.55 21.25
CA VAL A 965 19.04 -9.10 20.86
C VAL A 965 18.92 -9.15 19.34
N ASP A 966 18.37 -10.23 18.82
CA ASP A 966 18.19 -10.45 17.39
C ASP A 966 16.71 -10.32 17.02
N THR A 967 16.43 -9.75 15.84
CA THR A 967 15.07 -9.67 15.29
C THR A 967 15.07 -9.95 13.80
N GLN A 968 13.94 -10.45 13.30
CA GLN A 968 13.64 -10.42 11.87
C GLN A 968 13.01 -9.07 11.53
N LEU A 969 13.42 -8.47 10.42
CA LEU A 969 12.88 -7.22 9.91
C LEU A 969 12.09 -7.48 8.64
N ARG A 970 10.95 -6.84 8.49
CA ARG A 970 10.17 -6.93 7.26
C ARG A 970 10.86 -6.17 6.13
N LEU A 971 11.05 -6.84 4.98
CA LEU A 971 11.66 -6.25 3.79
C LEU A 971 10.81 -5.14 3.13
N ASP A 972 9.51 -5.16 3.39
CA ASP A 972 8.49 -4.31 2.79
C ASP A 972 8.04 -3.16 3.70
N ALA A 973 8.59 -3.07 4.92
CA ALA A 973 8.31 -1.96 5.82
C ALA A 973 8.90 -0.63 5.30
N PRO A 974 8.11 0.47 5.26
CA PRO A 974 8.46 1.73 4.60
C PRO A 974 9.55 2.53 5.32
N SER A 975 9.73 2.33 6.62
CA SER A 975 10.74 3.00 7.44
C SER A 975 12.17 2.53 7.11
N GLY A 976 13.05 3.50 6.85
CA GLY A 976 14.40 3.36 6.32
C GLY A 976 15.20 2.16 6.84
N SER A 977 16.01 1.58 5.96
CA SER A 977 16.89 0.48 6.31
C SER A 977 17.76 0.90 7.50
N LEU A 978 17.62 0.19 8.62
CA LEU A 978 18.51 0.36 9.76
C LEU A 978 19.95 0.15 9.28
N THR A 979 20.85 1.03 9.65
CA THR A 979 22.27 0.89 9.39
C THR A 979 23.02 0.52 10.68
N THR A 980 24.24 0.01 10.52
CA THR A 980 25.09 -0.25 11.69
C THR A 980 25.35 1.07 12.42
N SER A 981 25.24 1.02 13.74
CA SER A 981 25.29 2.15 14.67
C SER A 981 24.08 3.09 14.63
N ASP A 982 22.94 2.69 14.06
CA ASP A 982 21.69 3.40 14.30
C ASP A 982 21.26 3.23 15.76
N HIS A 983 20.85 4.33 16.39
CA HIS A 983 20.25 4.32 17.71
C HIS A 983 18.77 3.94 17.58
N ALA A 984 18.35 2.90 18.29
CA ALA A 984 16.99 2.41 18.29
C ALA A 984 16.42 2.37 19.71
N ARG A 985 15.15 2.75 19.86
CA ARG A 985 14.39 2.54 21.08
C ARG A 985 13.36 1.45 20.86
N LEU A 986 13.42 0.42 21.69
CA LEU A 986 12.56 -0.76 21.64
C LEU A 986 11.58 -0.72 22.81
N THR A 987 10.29 -0.60 22.53
CA THR A 987 9.24 -0.53 23.57
C THR A 987 8.27 -1.67 23.43
N VAL A 988 7.81 -2.24 24.54
CA VAL A 988 6.75 -3.25 24.53
C VAL A 988 5.42 -2.60 24.17
N VAL A 989 4.69 -3.15 23.20
CA VAL A 989 3.48 -2.52 22.67
C VAL A 989 2.28 -2.61 23.62
N ARG A 990 2.10 -3.76 24.27
CA ARG A 990 0.93 -4.03 25.11
C ARG A 990 1.31 -4.10 26.58
N THR A 991 0.40 -3.72 27.48
CA THR A 991 0.55 -3.97 28.92
C THR A 991 0.21 -5.44 29.24
N PRO A 992 0.84 -6.04 30.26
CA PRO A 992 0.62 -7.45 30.60
C PRO A 992 -0.82 -7.72 31.06
N SER A 993 -1.37 -8.88 30.70
CA SER A 993 -2.78 -9.22 30.95
C SER A 993 -3.14 -9.29 32.44
N ASN A 994 -2.17 -9.62 33.30
CA ASN A 994 -2.35 -9.71 34.75
C ASN A 994 -1.99 -8.42 35.51
N SER A 995 -1.58 -7.34 34.83
CA SER A 995 -1.25 -6.06 35.46
C SER A 995 -1.52 -4.88 34.53
N GLY A 996 -2.78 -4.43 34.48
CA GLY A 996 -3.22 -3.32 33.61
C GLY A 996 -2.75 -1.91 34.01
N LYS A 997 -1.96 -1.75 35.08
CA LYS A 997 -1.49 -0.42 35.58
C LYS A 997 0.01 -0.18 35.41
N THR A 998 0.78 -1.16 34.91
CA THR A 998 2.23 -1.03 34.73
C THR A 998 2.58 -0.28 33.44
N LYS A 999 3.51 0.68 33.52
CA LYS A 999 4.07 1.34 32.32
C LYS A 999 4.76 0.29 31.43
N PRO A 1000 4.62 0.38 30.09
CA PRO A 1000 5.33 -0.51 29.18
C PRO A 1000 6.84 -0.38 29.34
N PHE A 1001 7.54 -1.51 29.34
CA PHE A 1001 9.00 -1.53 29.40
C PHE A 1001 9.58 -1.03 28.07
N SER A 1002 10.64 -0.23 28.14
CA SER A 1002 11.29 0.36 26.97
C SER A 1002 12.79 0.42 27.17
N MET A 1003 13.57 -0.02 26.19
CA MET A 1003 15.03 -0.06 26.25
C MET A 1003 15.66 0.61 25.04
N ASP A 1004 16.69 1.40 25.29
CA ASP A 1004 17.52 2.00 24.24
C ASP A 1004 18.65 1.02 23.85
N ALA A 1005 18.91 0.95 22.55
CA ALA A 1005 19.81 -0.04 21.95
C ALA A 1005 20.52 0.52 20.71
N LEU A 1006 21.65 -0.08 20.34
CA LEU A 1006 22.42 0.29 19.16
C LEU A 1006 22.45 -0.86 18.14
N ALA A 1007 22.13 -0.59 16.88
CA ALA A 1007 22.19 -1.61 15.83
C ALA A 1007 23.65 -2.03 15.57
N VAL A 1008 24.02 -3.27 15.91
CA VAL A 1008 25.40 -3.79 15.73
C VAL A 1008 25.55 -4.47 14.37
N ALA A 1009 24.47 -5.08 13.89
CA ALA A 1009 24.40 -5.66 12.55
C ALA A 1009 23.01 -5.40 11.97
N SER A 1010 22.97 -5.02 10.70
CA SER A 1010 21.72 -4.88 9.97
C SER A 1010 21.92 -5.40 8.55
N GLN A 1011 21.08 -6.35 8.15
CA GLN A 1011 21.02 -6.90 6.80
C GLN A 1011 19.55 -6.90 6.33
N PRO A 1012 19.29 -6.96 5.01
CA PRO A 1012 17.92 -7.10 4.52
C PRO A 1012 17.25 -8.34 5.15
N GLY A 1013 16.23 -8.12 5.99
CA GLY A 1013 15.47 -9.19 6.65
C GLY A 1013 15.86 -9.45 8.11
N GLN A 1014 16.98 -8.92 8.62
CA GLN A 1014 17.46 -9.22 9.98
C GLN A 1014 18.26 -8.07 10.58
N ALA A 1015 18.11 -7.83 11.87
CA ALA A 1015 18.98 -6.95 12.62
C ALA A 1015 19.33 -7.52 14.00
N SER A 1016 20.46 -7.09 14.52
CA SER A 1016 20.96 -7.38 15.86
C SER A 1016 21.22 -6.06 16.57
N PHE A 1017 20.76 -5.94 17.81
CA PHE A 1017 20.90 -4.74 18.63
C PHE A 1017 21.65 -5.04 19.93
N ARG A 1018 22.59 -4.17 20.28
CA ARG A 1018 23.20 -4.11 21.61
C ARG A 1018 22.26 -3.32 22.52
N CYS A 1019 21.71 -3.95 23.54
CA CYS A 1019 20.82 -3.32 24.51
C CYS A 1019 21.61 -2.75 25.68
N PHE A 1020 21.41 -1.46 25.99
CA PHE A 1020 22.06 -0.82 27.13
C PHE A 1020 21.34 -1.12 28.45
N HIS A 1021 20.02 -1.34 28.37
CA HIS A 1021 19.22 -1.78 29.51
C HIS A 1021 19.18 -3.32 29.55
N PRO A 1022 19.11 -3.93 30.74
CA PRO A 1022 18.94 -5.37 30.87
C PRO A 1022 17.62 -5.83 30.25
N PRO A 1023 17.65 -6.80 29.32
CA PRO A 1023 16.43 -7.32 28.72
C PRO A 1023 15.54 -8.01 29.78
N PRO A 1024 14.20 -7.84 29.71
CA PRO A 1024 13.29 -8.51 30.64
C PRO A 1024 13.22 -10.01 30.36
N SER A 1025 12.93 -10.81 31.38
CA SER A 1025 12.78 -12.27 31.25
C SER A 1025 11.70 -12.70 30.24
N TYR A 1026 10.67 -11.89 30.06
CA TYR A 1026 9.57 -12.11 29.11
C TYR A 1026 9.83 -11.55 27.70
N LEU A 1027 11.06 -11.16 27.37
CA LEU A 1027 11.38 -10.46 26.11
C LEU A 1027 10.83 -11.15 24.86
N GLU A 1028 10.93 -12.48 24.78
CA GLU A 1028 10.52 -13.28 23.62
C GLU A 1028 9.01 -13.51 23.53
N GLU A 1029 8.27 -13.25 24.61
CA GLU A 1029 6.80 -13.37 24.67
C GLU A 1029 6.09 -12.10 24.16
N CYS A 1030 6.81 -10.97 24.13
CA CYS A 1030 6.28 -9.66 23.79
C CYS A 1030 6.38 -9.31 22.30
N SER A 1031 5.43 -8.49 21.83
CA SER A 1031 5.59 -7.71 20.60
C SER A 1031 6.23 -6.35 20.93
N TRP A 1032 7.21 -5.94 20.12
CA TRP A 1032 8.00 -4.73 20.32
C TRP A 1032 7.80 -3.73 19.19
N GLU A 1033 7.68 -2.45 19.52
CA GLU A 1033 7.79 -1.35 18.56
C GLU A 1033 9.23 -0.84 18.52
N LEU A 1034 9.67 -0.39 17.34
CA LEU A 1034 10.98 0.24 17.16
C LEU A 1034 10.82 1.68 16.74
N LEU A 1035 11.45 2.59 17.47
CA LEU A 1035 11.66 3.97 17.09
C LEU A 1035 13.12 4.16 16.67
N ASN A 1036 13.36 4.68 15.46
CA ASN A 1036 14.71 5.04 15.00
C ASN A 1036 15.05 6.44 15.54
N CYS A 1037 16.01 6.51 16.44
CA CYS A 1037 16.43 7.72 17.15
C CYS A 1037 17.62 8.44 16.47
N GLY A 1038 17.92 8.11 15.21
CA GLY A 1038 19.02 8.73 14.46
C GLY A 1038 20.29 7.87 14.41
N SER A 1039 21.23 8.28 13.55
CA SER A 1039 22.49 7.55 13.34
C SER A 1039 23.54 7.98 14.35
N PHE A 1040 24.04 7.06 15.17
CA PHE A 1040 25.09 7.35 16.15
C PHE A 1040 26.51 7.34 15.58
N VAL A 1041 26.69 7.05 14.28
CA VAL A 1041 28.02 6.94 13.64
C VAL A 1041 28.85 8.21 13.84
N THR A 1042 28.24 9.36 13.60
CA THR A 1042 28.90 10.67 13.65
C THR A 1042 29.27 11.03 15.09
N SER A 1043 28.34 10.88 16.03
CA SER A 1043 28.57 11.10 17.46
C SER A 1043 29.65 10.17 18.02
N LYS A 1044 29.63 8.88 17.64
CA LYS A 1044 30.65 7.92 18.05
C LYS A 1044 32.04 8.30 17.52
N ALA A 1045 32.15 8.68 16.26
CA ALA A 1045 33.41 9.13 15.68
C ALA A 1045 33.96 10.37 16.40
N MET A 1046 33.08 11.30 16.81
CA MET A 1046 33.48 12.46 17.61
C MET A 1046 33.92 12.08 19.03
N PHE A 1047 33.20 11.18 19.71
CA PHE A 1047 33.59 10.64 21.02
C PHE A 1047 34.97 9.99 20.97
N ASP A 1048 35.20 9.12 19.97
CA ASP A 1048 36.46 8.42 19.80
C ASP A 1048 37.61 9.39 19.45
N ALA A 1049 37.35 10.42 18.65
CA ALA A 1049 38.35 11.44 18.32
C ALA A 1049 38.75 12.29 19.54
N VAL A 1050 37.77 12.72 20.35
CA VAL A 1050 38.02 13.49 21.58
C VAL A 1050 38.75 12.64 22.62
N HIS A 1051 38.40 11.35 22.73
CA HIS A 1051 39.10 10.37 23.57
C HIS A 1051 40.55 10.18 23.11
N ALA A 1052 40.78 9.87 21.83
CA ALA A 1052 42.11 9.70 21.27
C ALA A 1052 42.99 10.94 21.43
N LEU A 1053 42.43 12.15 21.25
CA LEU A 1053 43.16 13.40 21.46
C LEU A 1053 43.61 13.58 22.92
N ALA A 1054 42.80 13.13 23.87
CA ALA A 1054 43.09 13.25 25.30
C ALA A 1054 44.06 12.15 25.80
N THR A 1055 44.04 10.96 25.23
CA THR A 1055 44.89 9.83 25.67
C THR A 1055 46.18 9.68 24.86
N GLU A 1056 46.15 10.02 23.56
CA GLU A 1056 47.26 9.84 22.62
C GLU A 1056 47.49 11.09 21.74
N PRO A 1057 47.74 12.28 22.34
CA PRO A 1057 47.81 13.55 21.60
C PRO A 1057 48.89 13.56 20.52
N ASP A 1058 50.04 12.91 20.76
CA ASP A 1058 51.18 12.84 19.83
C ASP A 1058 50.89 12.04 18.56
N LYS A 1059 49.97 11.06 18.66
CA LYS A 1059 49.55 10.23 17.52
C LYS A 1059 48.44 10.89 16.71
N CYS A 1060 47.68 11.81 17.30
CA CYS A 1060 46.53 12.45 16.66
C CYS A 1060 46.95 13.59 15.72
N CYS A 1061 47.79 14.53 16.17
CA CYS A 1061 48.32 15.58 15.29
C CYS A 1061 49.59 16.24 15.86
N ARG A 1062 50.46 16.76 14.98
CA ARG A 1062 51.70 17.48 15.34
C ARG A 1062 51.48 18.85 16.01
N ILE A 1063 50.22 19.29 16.13
CA ILE A 1063 49.81 20.56 16.72
C ILE A 1063 48.94 20.35 17.99
N SER A 1064 48.89 19.14 18.54
CA SER A 1064 48.12 18.81 19.75
C SER A 1064 48.59 19.63 20.97
N ASP A 1065 49.87 19.96 21.02
CA ASP A 1065 50.45 20.91 21.98
C ASP A 1065 49.85 22.32 21.88
N PHE A 1066 49.40 22.74 20.70
CA PHE A 1066 48.81 24.04 20.45
C PHE A 1066 47.39 24.14 21.03
N PHE A 1067 46.60 23.06 20.91
CA PHE A 1067 45.28 22.94 21.53
C PHE A 1067 45.36 22.88 23.06
N SER A 1068 46.41 22.24 23.59
CA SER A 1068 46.67 22.17 25.04
C SER A 1068 47.13 23.51 25.63
N ASN A 1069 47.84 24.35 24.86
CA ASN A 1069 48.45 25.60 25.32
C ASN A 1069 47.64 26.88 25.04
N GLN A 1070 46.78 26.95 24.01
CA GLN A 1070 45.99 28.17 23.73
C GLN A 1070 44.83 28.43 24.71
N ILE A 1071 44.37 27.43 25.47
CA ILE A 1071 43.32 27.61 26.49
C ILE A 1071 43.81 28.49 27.67
N MET A 1072 45.11 28.82 27.73
CA MET A 1072 45.69 29.69 28.76
C MET A 1072 45.60 31.21 28.50
N LYS A 1073 45.03 31.69 27.38
CA LYS A 1073 44.79 33.14 27.19
C LYS A 1073 43.43 33.41 26.55
N PRO A 1074 42.56 34.26 27.16
CA PRO A 1074 41.35 34.70 26.47
C PRO A 1074 41.77 35.55 25.25
N PRO A 1075 41.16 35.35 24.07
CA PRO A 1075 41.42 36.24 22.94
C PRO A 1075 40.81 37.61 23.27
N LYS A 1076 41.66 38.61 23.46
CA LYS A 1076 41.26 40.03 23.39
C LYS A 1076 41.00 40.39 21.93
N THR A 1077 39.89 39.96 21.35
CA THR A 1077 39.18 40.63 20.22
C THR A 1077 37.96 39.82 19.77
N PRO A 1078 36.83 40.47 19.40
CA PRO A 1078 35.61 39.77 19.01
C PRO A 1078 35.68 39.39 17.52
N PHE A 1079 35.80 38.11 17.20
CA PHE A 1079 35.51 37.61 15.86
C PHE A 1079 34.00 37.41 15.72
N ARG A 1080 33.33 38.43 15.16
CA ARG A 1080 32.02 38.31 14.52
C ARG A 1080 32.23 37.74 13.12
N LYS A 1081 31.38 36.78 12.73
CA LYS A 1081 31.23 36.11 11.42
C LYS A 1081 32.21 34.96 11.16
N VAL A 1082 31.78 33.72 11.39
CA VAL A 1082 31.26 32.77 10.35
C VAL A 1082 30.53 31.64 11.08
N LEU A 1083 29.20 31.69 11.06
CA LEU A 1083 28.25 30.61 10.75
C LEU A 1083 26.85 31.25 10.67
#